data_AF-A0A7W9SNP9-F1
#
_entry.id   AF-A0A7W9SNP9-F1
#
_cell.length_a   1.000
_cell.length_b   1.000
_cell.length_c   1.000
_cell.angle_alpha   90.00
_cell.angle_beta   90.00
_cell.angle_gamma   90.00
#
_symmetry.space_group_name_H-M   'P 1'
#
loop_
_entity.id
_entity.type
_entity.pdbx_description
1 polymer ?
#
loop_
_entity_poly.entity_id
_entity_poly.type
_entity_poly.pdbx_seq_one_letter_code
_entity_poly.pdbx_strand_id
1 'polypeptide(L)'
;MKTYPKCPAIIDVTQPPYNAKGDGVTDCTEALQAAFNEHTGQHRVLYFPPGTYLVSATLTWPKRWKDHENWGFTTLQGADEKHTALRLKDGVFRDPAQPQAILNCGGFGSADWFHNHVRNLTFHTGSGNPGAVALQFYANNFGAVHDCHFISGDGQGVIGLDLAHRDMNGPLLVRNVTVRGFRLGVRTGNAVNSQTFENLTLIGQTERGFQNEGQAITIRGLKSDSAVTAVSSYGVLALLDATLTGRGSASQLPAVVSFNGGRVFLRDIVATGYKRVLGDVATPDYAAALRLPADPKTKLPEYCSHPATSPFPSPSTSLRLPVKETPTVPWDAPKTWANVDSFGADPTATRDSSAAIQKAIDSGATTVFFPGTYRLTSPVIVRGKVRRLLGVGAHVDYKQEAKPTFRVGEGSAPVVVFEHFASLGSAVELATRRTVVFRSLEVKTVTSRSIGDVFFEDVTTNALHFRGQQVWARQLNIENEGTHFINDGGSLWILGYKTERGGTLVETRNGGKTEVLGGFSYTTTAGKLAPMFVTINASVYAFFGEVCYSGDPYATLIQETRGSQTKQIKRGEGTTLPYSGHQAGHQNTRLGEGSVPGTREACLGGSIHFLYFLPEEARLFAEALKRFGHLGEEVWRL
;
A
#
# COMPACT_ATOMS: atom_id res chain seq x y z
N MET A 1 16.41 15.56 -6.80
CA MET A 1 16.00 15.38 -8.20
C MET A 1 16.35 13.99 -8.74
N LYS A 2 15.32 13.24 -9.13
CA LYS A 2 15.37 12.03 -9.94
C LYS A 2 15.56 12.43 -11.41
N THR A 3 16.42 11.72 -12.11
CA THR A 3 16.66 11.87 -13.56
C THR A 3 16.85 10.49 -14.17
N TYR A 4 16.62 10.38 -15.48
CA TYR A 4 16.67 9.12 -16.22
C TYR A 4 17.55 9.26 -17.48
N PRO A 5 18.11 8.15 -18.00
CA PRO A 5 18.76 8.17 -19.30
C PRO A 5 17.72 8.38 -20.40
N LYS A 6 18.13 8.98 -21.52
CA LYS A 6 17.26 9.11 -22.70
C LYS A 6 17.10 7.73 -23.34
N CYS A 7 15.88 7.19 -23.31
CA CYS A 7 15.51 5.96 -24.00
C CYS A 7 13.99 5.93 -24.28
N PRO A 8 13.51 5.05 -25.18
CA PRO A 8 12.08 4.97 -25.54
C PRO A 8 11.13 4.64 -24.37
N ALA A 9 11.66 4.12 -23.25
CA ALA A 9 10.88 3.81 -22.07
C ALA A 9 10.55 5.04 -21.19
N ILE A 10 11.26 6.14 -21.41
CA ILE A 10 11.14 7.40 -20.67
C ILE A 10 10.58 8.46 -21.60
N ILE A 11 9.37 8.92 -21.30
CA ILE A 11 8.68 9.95 -22.04
C ILE A 11 8.85 11.27 -21.31
N ASP A 12 9.84 12.05 -21.71
CA ASP A 12 10.01 13.42 -21.23
C ASP A 12 8.95 14.32 -21.89
N VAL A 13 7.99 14.78 -21.09
CA VAL A 13 6.85 15.58 -21.59
C VAL A 13 7.26 16.92 -22.22
N THR A 14 8.49 17.39 -21.96
CA THR A 14 9.02 18.65 -22.51
C THR A 14 9.61 18.49 -23.91
N GLN A 15 9.82 17.25 -24.34
CA GLN A 15 10.40 16.94 -25.65
C GLN A 15 9.31 16.73 -26.71
N PRO A 16 9.64 16.79 -28.01
CA PRO A 16 8.71 16.40 -29.06
C PRO A 16 8.19 14.97 -28.87
N PRO A 17 6.90 14.70 -29.18
CA PRO A 17 5.96 15.62 -29.82
C PRO A 17 5.19 16.55 -28.86
N TYR A 18 5.26 16.34 -27.54
CA TYR A 18 4.38 17.00 -26.59
C TYR A 18 4.80 18.44 -26.27
N ASN A 19 6.11 18.71 -26.18
CA ASN A 19 6.66 20.06 -25.97
C ASN A 19 6.01 20.84 -24.81
N ALA A 20 5.58 20.14 -23.75
CA ALA A 20 4.96 20.76 -22.59
C ALA A 20 5.96 21.72 -21.91
N LYS A 21 5.51 22.94 -21.58
CA LYS A 21 6.38 23.97 -21.01
C LYS A 21 6.16 24.09 -19.51
N GLY A 22 7.19 23.76 -18.73
CA GLY A 22 7.19 23.91 -17.27
C GLY A 22 7.39 25.36 -16.79
N ASP A 23 6.90 26.37 -17.52
CA ASP A 23 7.13 27.80 -17.26
C ASP A 23 6.09 28.45 -16.32
N GLY A 24 5.06 27.72 -15.93
CA GLY A 24 3.95 28.18 -15.08
C GLY A 24 2.95 29.11 -15.77
N VAL A 25 3.10 29.37 -17.08
CA VAL A 25 2.31 30.35 -17.83
C VAL A 25 1.64 29.69 -19.03
N THR A 26 2.38 28.89 -19.79
CA THR A 26 1.87 28.17 -20.95
C THR A 26 0.91 27.07 -20.49
N ASP A 27 -0.31 27.09 -21.01
CA ASP A 27 -1.27 26.04 -20.77
C ASP A 27 -0.82 24.73 -21.45
N CYS A 28 -0.50 23.74 -20.63
CA CYS A 28 0.02 22.44 -21.04
C CYS A 28 -1.07 21.36 -21.14
N THR A 29 -2.35 21.71 -20.98
CA THR A 29 -3.44 20.74 -20.88
C THR A 29 -3.48 19.79 -22.08
N GLU A 30 -3.49 20.33 -23.30
CA GLU A 30 -3.56 19.51 -24.52
C GLU A 30 -2.29 18.65 -24.70
N ALA A 31 -1.11 19.23 -24.48
CA ALA A 31 0.16 18.54 -24.61
C ALA A 31 0.28 17.35 -23.64
N LEU A 32 -0.09 17.57 -22.38
CA LEU A 32 -0.05 16.52 -21.34
C LEU A 32 -1.15 15.48 -21.56
N GLN A 33 -2.35 15.90 -21.96
CA GLN A 33 -3.42 14.95 -22.26
C GLN A 33 -3.04 14.07 -23.46
N ALA A 34 -2.38 14.60 -24.48
CA ALA A 34 -1.85 13.80 -25.59
C ALA A 34 -0.84 12.74 -25.11
N ALA A 35 0.08 13.13 -24.22
CA ALA A 35 1.04 12.18 -23.63
C ALA A 35 0.34 11.08 -22.81
N PHE A 36 -0.66 11.43 -22.01
CA PHE A 36 -1.43 10.44 -21.25
C PHE A 36 -2.25 9.52 -22.14
N ASN A 37 -2.86 10.06 -23.18
CA ASN A 37 -3.58 9.27 -24.16
C ASN A 37 -2.69 8.20 -24.80
N GLU A 38 -1.48 8.57 -25.22
CA GLU A 38 -0.56 7.68 -25.93
C GLU A 38 0.19 6.69 -25.05
N HIS A 39 0.35 6.97 -23.74
CA HIS A 39 1.27 6.20 -22.89
C HIS A 39 0.65 5.57 -21.63
N THR A 40 -0.62 5.85 -21.32
CA THR A 40 -1.33 5.07 -20.29
C THR A 40 -1.34 3.60 -20.69
N GLY A 41 -1.02 2.68 -19.78
CA GLY A 41 -1.02 1.24 -20.07
C GLY A 41 0.19 0.72 -20.85
N GLN A 42 1.14 1.57 -21.24
CA GLN A 42 2.20 1.17 -22.17
C GLN A 42 3.52 0.76 -21.50
N HIS A 43 3.54 0.57 -20.17
CA HIS A 43 4.76 0.27 -19.42
C HIS A 43 5.84 1.33 -19.68
N ARG A 44 5.47 2.60 -19.50
CA ARG A 44 6.34 3.76 -19.71
C ARG A 44 6.32 4.65 -18.48
N VAL A 45 7.40 5.40 -18.31
CA VAL A 45 7.46 6.49 -17.35
C VAL A 45 7.20 7.79 -18.09
N LEU A 46 6.11 8.47 -17.74
CA LEU A 46 5.90 9.87 -18.10
C LEU A 46 6.69 10.73 -17.13
N TYR A 47 7.81 11.26 -17.60
CA TYR A 47 8.76 12.03 -16.82
C TYR A 47 8.51 13.53 -16.96
N PHE A 48 8.44 14.20 -15.82
CA PHE A 48 8.26 15.64 -15.70
C PHE A 48 9.55 16.25 -15.13
N PRO A 49 10.39 16.88 -15.98
CA PRO A 49 11.50 17.71 -15.52
C PRO A 49 11.07 18.79 -14.50
N PRO A 50 12.02 19.44 -13.81
CA PRO A 50 11.72 20.59 -12.97
C PRO A 50 10.97 21.67 -13.75
N GLY A 51 9.88 22.18 -13.18
CA GLY A 51 9.00 23.14 -13.81
C GLY A 51 7.60 23.16 -13.19
N THR A 52 6.85 24.21 -13.51
CA THR A 52 5.42 24.32 -13.20
C THR A 52 4.64 24.17 -14.50
N TYR A 53 3.83 23.12 -14.61
CA TYR A 53 3.02 22.86 -15.79
C TYR A 53 1.60 23.33 -15.51
N LEU A 54 1.20 24.43 -16.14
CA LEU A 54 -0.13 25.00 -15.97
C LEU A 54 -1.16 24.15 -16.73
N VAL A 55 -2.28 23.81 -16.11
CA VAL A 55 -3.39 23.08 -16.73
C VAL A 55 -4.71 23.79 -16.45
N SER A 56 -5.65 23.75 -17.38
CA SER A 56 -6.96 24.43 -17.27
C SER A 56 -8.15 23.48 -17.32
N ALA A 57 -7.93 22.18 -17.49
CA ALA A 57 -8.94 21.14 -17.42
C ALA A 57 -8.41 19.87 -16.75
N THR A 58 -9.32 18.96 -16.41
CA THR A 58 -9.01 17.63 -15.86
C THR A 58 -8.16 16.85 -16.84
N LEU A 59 -6.97 16.43 -16.43
CA LEU A 59 -6.20 15.42 -17.13
C LEU A 59 -6.73 14.04 -16.74
N THR A 60 -6.84 13.12 -17.71
CA THR A 60 -7.41 11.79 -17.48
C THR A 60 -6.52 10.71 -18.08
N TRP A 61 -6.34 9.60 -17.36
CA TRP A 61 -5.87 8.34 -17.94
C TRP A 61 -7.03 7.64 -18.64
N PRO A 62 -7.06 7.60 -19.98
CA PRO A 62 -8.22 7.07 -20.69
C PRO A 62 -8.31 5.56 -20.51
N LYS A 63 -9.53 5.04 -20.37
CA LYS A 63 -9.78 3.60 -20.42
C LYS A 63 -9.46 3.01 -21.80
N ARG A 64 -9.77 3.73 -22.86
CA ARG A 64 -9.53 3.30 -24.23
C ARG A 64 -8.86 4.43 -25.00
N TRP A 65 -7.82 4.10 -25.74
CA TRP A 65 -7.21 5.00 -26.69
C TRP A 65 -7.00 4.26 -28.00
N LYS A 66 -7.51 4.85 -29.10
CA LYS A 66 -7.53 4.21 -30.43
C LYS A 66 -8.10 2.78 -30.37
N ASP A 67 -7.30 1.80 -30.77
CA ASP A 67 -7.64 0.39 -30.92
C ASP A 67 -7.34 -0.47 -29.68
N HIS A 68 -6.82 0.12 -28.59
CA HIS A 68 -6.49 -0.62 -27.37
C HIS A 68 -7.19 -0.08 -26.11
N GLU A 69 -7.39 -0.98 -25.14
CA GLU A 69 -7.79 -0.63 -23.78
C GLU A 69 -6.58 -0.55 -22.85
N ASN A 70 -6.69 0.28 -21.82
CA ASN A 70 -5.67 0.48 -20.81
C ASN A 70 -6.09 -0.19 -19.48
N TRP A 71 -5.12 -0.86 -18.85
CA TRP A 71 -5.29 -1.69 -17.64
C TRP A 71 -4.11 -1.52 -16.68
N GLY A 72 -3.84 -0.29 -16.22
CA GLY A 72 -2.74 0.01 -15.29
C GLY A 72 -1.41 0.39 -15.95
N PHE A 73 -0.28 -0.03 -15.37
CA PHE A 73 1.11 0.12 -15.83
C PHE A 73 1.51 1.53 -16.25
N THR A 74 0.98 2.53 -15.55
CA THR A 74 1.21 3.94 -15.83
C THR A 74 1.98 4.59 -14.69
N THR A 75 3.17 5.13 -14.97
CA THR A 75 4.00 5.82 -13.98
C THR A 75 4.19 7.28 -14.37
N LEU A 76 3.80 8.18 -13.47
CA LEU A 76 4.13 9.61 -13.52
C LEU A 76 5.25 9.87 -12.54
N GLN A 77 6.33 10.49 -13.02
CA GLN A 77 7.54 10.71 -12.26
C GLN A 77 8.01 12.17 -12.43
N GLY A 78 7.88 12.97 -11.38
CA GLY A 78 8.54 14.27 -11.32
C GLY A 78 10.02 14.16 -10.92
N ALA A 79 10.77 15.23 -11.09
CA ALA A 79 12.15 15.29 -10.63
C ALA A 79 12.23 15.29 -9.10
N ASP A 80 11.40 16.08 -8.43
CA ASP A 80 11.05 15.98 -7.01
C ASP A 80 9.83 16.88 -6.72
N GLU A 81 9.19 16.65 -5.58
CA GLU A 81 7.95 17.32 -5.20
C GLU A 81 8.12 18.82 -4.97
N LYS A 82 9.34 19.32 -4.77
CA LYS A 82 9.59 20.75 -4.51
C LYS A 82 9.81 21.55 -5.78
N HIS A 83 10.25 20.90 -6.86
CA HIS A 83 10.64 21.56 -8.10
C HIS A 83 9.79 21.17 -9.31
N THR A 84 8.90 20.19 -9.18
CA THR A 84 7.99 19.77 -10.26
C THR A 84 6.54 19.85 -9.80
N ALA A 85 5.73 20.67 -10.48
CA ALA A 85 4.34 20.90 -10.12
C ALA A 85 3.39 20.84 -11.33
N LEU A 86 2.26 20.16 -11.17
CA LEU A 86 1.05 20.37 -11.97
C LEU A 86 0.21 21.44 -11.27
N ARG A 87 -0.01 22.59 -11.91
CA ARG A 87 -0.76 23.72 -11.33
C ARG A 87 -2.03 23.95 -12.13
N LEU A 88 -3.18 23.89 -11.46
CA LEU A 88 -4.45 24.30 -12.03
C LEU A 88 -4.48 25.82 -12.25
N LYS A 89 -4.99 26.25 -13.41
CA LYS A 89 -5.26 27.66 -13.72
C LYS A 89 -6.29 28.23 -12.75
N ASP A 90 -6.16 29.51 -12.42
CA ASP A 90 -7.03 30.13 -11.43
C ASP A 90 -8.47 30.22 -11.95
N GLY A 91 -9.44 29.96 -11.08
CA GLY A 91 -10.86 30.17 -11.38
C GLY A 91 -11.44 29.31 -12.50
N VAL A 92 -11.01 28.06 -12.67
CA VAL A 92 -11.58 27.11 -13.65
C VAL A 92 -12.52 26.08 -13.00
N PHE A 93 -12.19 25.51 -11.84
CA PHE A 93 -13.02 24.54 -11.11
C PHE A 93 -13.81 25.25 -10.01
N ARG A 94 -14.89 25.95 -10.40
CA ARG A 94 -15.62 26.89 -9.53
C ARG A 94 -16.75 26.29 -8.70
N ASP A 95 -17.24 25.09 -9.04
CA ASP A 95 -18.42 24.52 -8.40
C ASP A 95 -18.01 23.44 -7.38
N PRO A 96 -18.09 23.70 -6.06
CA PRO A 96 -17.80 22.71 -5.03
C PRO A 96 -18.84 21.57 -4.95
N ALA A 97 -20.02 21.73 -5.54
CA ALA A 97 -21.02 20.67 -5.64
C ALA A 97 -20.75 19.71 -6.83
N GLN A 98 -19.90 20.11 -7.77
CA GLN A 98 -19.45 19.31 -8.91
C GLN A 98 -17.92 19.27 -8.96
N PRO A 99 -17.28 18.59 -7.98
CA PRO A 99 -15.83 18.59 -7.87
C PRO A 99 -15.15 17.97 -9.08
N GLN A 100 -14.03 18.56 -9.49
CA GLN A 100 -13.22 18.12 -10.63
C GLN A 100 -11.77 17.94 -10.22
N ALA A 101 -11.15 16.84 -10.65
CA ALA A 101 -9.76 16.54 -10.33
C ALA A 101 -8.78 17.23 -11.29
N ILE A 102 -7.62 17.68 -10.81
CA ILE A 102 -6.52 18.10 -11.71
C ILE A 102 -6.08 16.89 -12.54
N LEU A 103 -5.97 15.72 -11.90
CA LEU A 103 -5.67 14.45 -12.55
C LEU A 103 -6.59 13.34 -12.04
N ASN A 104 -7.21 12.63 -12.98
CA ASN A 104 -7.98 11.42 -12.77
C ASN A 104 -7.23 10.19 -13.34
N CYS A 105 -6.80 9.31 -12.44
CA CYS A 105 -5.97 8.14 -12.74
C CYS A 105 -6.78 6.84 -12.80
N GLY A 106 -7.78 6.74 -13.67
CA GLY A 106 -8.36 5.45 -14.06
C GLY A 106 -9.47 4.91 -13.14
N GLY A 107 -9.50 3.57 -13.01
CA GLY A 107 -10.53 2.86 -12.24
C GLY A 107 -11.82 2.57 -13.01
N PHE A 108 -11.69 2.14 -14.26
CA PHE A 108 -12.82 1.75 -15.10
C PHE A 108 -12.90 0.23 -15.27
N GLY A 109 -14.08 -0.34 -15.11
CA GLY A 109 -14.40 -1.73 -15.47
C GLY A 109 -14.04 -2.77 -14.40
N SER A 110 -12.76 -2.99 -14.15
CA SER A 110 -12.26 -4.02 -13.22
C SER A 110 -11.17 -3.48 -12.27
N ALA A 111 -10.79 -4.31 -11.30
CA ALA A 111 -9.65 -4.08 -10.42
C ALA A 111 -8.28 -4.30 -11.09
N ASP A 112 -8.20 -4.60 -12.39
CA ASP A 112 -6.93 -4.91 -13.08
C ASP A 112 -6.14 -3.66 -13.47
N TRP A 113 -5.96 -2.73 -12.52
CA TRP A 113 -5.17 -1.50 -12.67
C TRP A 113 -3.90 -1.60 -11.85
N PHE A 114 -3.03 -2.52 -12.24
CA PHE A 114 -1.79 -2.82 -11.53
C PHE A 114 -0.68 -1.83 -11.88
N HIS A 115 0.36 -1.75 -11.06
CA HIS A 115 1.59 -0.98 -11.34
C HIS A 115 1.36 0.49 -11.72
N ASN A 116 0.34 1.12 -11.14
CA ASN A 116 0.14 2.56 -11.31
C ASN A 116 0.91 3.34 -10.25
N HIS A 117 1.58 4.41 -10.67
CA HIS A 117 2.38 5.23 -9.76
C HIS A 117 2.28 6.72 -10.08
N VAL A 118 2.17 7.54 -9.05
CA VAL A 118 2.34 8.99 -9.11
C VAL A 118 3.38 9.39 -8.08
N ARG A 119 4.52 9.92 -8.52
CA ARG A 119 5.68 10.12 -7.64
C ARG A 119 6.36 11.44 -7.84
N ASN A 120 6.89 12.00 -6.74
CA ASN A 120 7.81 13.14 -6.78
C ASN A 120 7.20 14.37 -7.47
N LEU A 121 5.93 14.67 -7.19
CA LEU A 121 5.14 15.73 -7.83
C LEU A 121 4.36 16.56 -6.83
N THR A 122 4.24 17.85 -7.09
CA THR A 122 3.22 18.73 -6.46
C THR A 122 2.00 18.86 -7.36
N PHE A 123 0.80 18.82 -6.77
CA PHE A 123 -0.45 19.24 -7.40
C PHE A 123 -0.95 20.48 -6.67
N HIS A 124 -1.08 21.60 -7.39
CA HIS A 124 -1.48 22.88 -6.82
C HIS A 124 -2.75 23.39 -7.47
N THR A 125 -3.77 23.71 -6.69
CA THR A 125 -5.10 24.09 -7.22
C THR A 125 -5.19 25.51 -7.77
N GLY A 126 -4.09 26.26 -7.90
CA GLY A 126 -4.17 27.71 -8.05
C GLY A 126 -5.06 28.40 -6.99
N SER A 127 -5.73 29.48 -7.37
CA SER A 127 -6.71 30.21 -6.55
C SER A 127 -8.07 30.31 -7.25
N GLY A 128 -9.15 30.51 -6.50
CA GLY A 128 -10.52 30.61 -7.01
C GLY A 128 -11.08 29.28 -7.52
N ASN A 129 -10.53 28.15 -7.06
CA ASN A 129 -10.93 26.80 -7.48
C ASN A 129 -11.57 25.98 -6.34
N PRO A 130 -12.71 26.42 -5.77
CA PRO A 130 -13.36 25.72 -4.67
C PRO A 130 -13.89 24.33 -5.04
N GLY A 131 -14.03 24.01 -6.34
CA GLY A 131 -14.39 22.69 -6.85
C GLY A 131 -13.21 21.76 -7.11
N ALA A 132 -11.97 22.16 -6.80
CA ALA A 132 -10.81 21.36 -7.15
C ALA A 132 -10.58 20.15 -6.24
N VAL A 133 -10.31 19.01 -6.86
CA VAL A 133 -9.68 17.82 -6.27
C VAL A 133 -8.25 17.74 -6.80
N ALA A 134 -7.23 17.51 -5.97
CA ALA A 134 -5.86 17.50 -6.48
C ALA A 134 -5.57 16.23 -7.28
N LEU A 135 -5.87 15.05 -6.72
CA LEU A 135 -5.64 13.77 -7.38
C LEU A 135 -6.76 12.77 -7.07
N GLN A 136 -7.32 12.17 -8.12
CA GLN A 136 -8.08 10.93 -8.05
C GLN A 136 -7.17 9.78 -8.48
N PHE A 137 -6.83 8.86 -7.57
CA PHE A 137 -5.85 7.81 -7.83
C PHE A 137 -6.41 6.40 -7.67
N TYR A 138 -6.13 5.54 -8.64
CA TYR A 138 -6.59 4.16 -8.67
C TYR A 138 -5.47 3.17 -8.95
N ALA A 139 -5.31 2.18 -8.08
CA ALA A 139 -4.38 1.07 -8.25
C ALA A 139 -4.84 -0.17 -7.49
N ASN A 140 -4.42 -1.34 -7.92
CA ASN A 140 -4.68 -2.62 -7.26
C ASN A 140 -3.42 -3.48 -7.25
N ASN A 141 -3.37 -4.45 -6.34
CA ASN A 141 -2.27 -5.40 -6.07
C ASN A 141 -0.96 -4.74 -5.63
N PHE A 142 -0.43 -3.87 -6.47
CA PHE A 142 0.70 -2.99 -6.23
C PHE A 142 0.54 -1.74 -7.10
N GLY A 143 0.84 -0.59 -6.51
CA GLY A 143 0.77 0.74 -7.06
C GLY A 143 0.80 1.77 -5.94
N ALA A 144 1.37 2.94 -6.20
CA ALA A 144 1.65 3.89 -5.13
C ALA A 144 1.57 5.37 -5.51
N VAL A 145 1.19 6.18 -4.52
CA VAL A 145 1.44 7.62 -4.49
C VAL A 145 2.60 7.87 -3.53
N HIS A 146 3.74 8.34 -4.04
CA HIS A 146 4.98 8.40 -3.25
C HIS A 146 5.70 9.75 -3.38
N ASP A 147 6.06 10.37 -2.25
CA ASP A 147 6.72 11.69 -2.21
C ASP A 147 5.93 12.75 -3.02
N CYS A 148 4.68 13.02 -2.64
CA CYS A 148 3.83 13.99 -3.35
C CYS A 148 3.28 15.07 -2.40
N HIS A 149 3.08 16.27 -2.92
CA HIS A 149 2.39 17.34 -2.21
C HIS A 149 1.09 17.71 -2.91
N PHE A 150 0.03 17.88 -2.14
CA PHE A 150 -1.28 18.35 -2.58
C PHE A 150 -1.56 19.68 -1.88
N ILE A 151 -1.65 20.77 -2.65
CA ILE A 151 -1.72 22.14 -2.11
C ILE A 151 -2.96 22.85 -2.65
N SER A 152 -3.86 23.23 -1.75
CA SER A 152 -4.97 24.13 -2.03
C SER A 152 -4.52 25.57 -1.83
N GLY A 153 -4.31 26.32 -2.91
CA GLY A 153 -3.59 27.60 -2.89
C GLY A 153 -4.23 28.67 -1.99
N ASP A 154 -5.55 28.72 -1.97
CA ASP A 154 -6.38 29.61 -1.13
C ASP A 154 -7.18 28.85 -0.06
N GLY A 155 -6.90 27.54 0.09
CA GLY A 155 -7.58 26.65 1.03
C GLY A 155 -8.97 26.19 0.62
N GLN A 156 -9.52 26.62 -0.54
CA GLN A 156 -10.92 26.37 -0.90
C GLN A 156 -11.19 25.03 -1.59
N GLY A 157 -10.19 24.36 -2.15
CA GLY A 157 -10.35 23.07 -2.83
C GLY A 157 -11.10 22.01 -2.01
N VAL A 158 -11.75 21.06 -2.67
CA VAL A 158 -12.59 20.06 -2.00
C VAL A 158 -11.77 18.94 -1.37
N ILE A 159 -10.94 18.24 -2.15
CA ILE A 159 -10.22 17.04 -1.70
C ILE A 159 -8.75 17.09 -2.15
N GLY A 160 -7.82 16.81 -1.23
CA GLY A 160 -6.42 16.62 -1.59
C GLY A 160 -6.21 15.33 -2.39
N LEU A 161 -6.39 14.18 -1.74
CA LEU A 161 -6.29 12.86 -2.35
C LEU A 161 -7.62 12.10 -2.25
N ASP A 162 -8.21 11.78 -3.40
CA ASP A 162 -9.48 11.06 -3.50
C ASP A 162 -9.27 9.63 -4.02
N LEU A 163 -9.33 8.68 -3.09
CA LEU A 163 -9.24 7.25 -3.35
C LEU A 163 -10.62 6.57 -3.35
N ALA A 164 -11.70 7.35 -3.15
CA ALA A 164 -13.08 6.88 -3.11
C ALA A 164 -13.85 7.11 -4.41
N HIS A 165 -13.24 7.81 -5.39
CA HIS A 165 -13.87 8.14 -6.68
C HIS A 165 -14.33 6.94 -7.52
N ARG A 166 -13.84 5.73 -7.19
CA ARG A 166 -14.21 4.44 -7.77
C ARG A 166 -14.20 3.34 -6.71
N ASP A 167 -15.00 2.30 -6.95
CA ASP A 167 -15.01 1.08 -6.15
C ASP A 167 -13.82 0.18 -6.49
N MET A 168 -13.50 -0.79 -5.62
CA MET A 168 -12.42 -1.76 -5.77
C MET A 168 -11.02 -1.12 -5.81
N ASN A 169 -10.81 0.04 -5.18
CA ASN A 169 -9.51 0.68 -5.18
C ASN A 169 -8.59 0.14 -4.08
N GLY A 170 -7.44 -0.41 -4.47
CA GLY A 170 -6.43 -1.01 -3.59
C GLY A 170 -6.30 -2.54 -3.75
N PRO A 171 -5.30 -3.20 -3.17
CA PRO A 171 -4.29 -2.62 -2.30
C PRO A 171 -3.34 -1.69 -3.03
N LEU A 172 -3.00 -0.60 -2.35
CA LEU A 172 -2.06 0.42 -2.81
C LEU A 172 -1.34 1.05 -1.62
N LEU A 173 -0.22 1.71 -1.90
CA LEU A 173 0.59 2.43 -0.92
C LEU A 173 0.54 3.94 -1.14
N VAL A 174 0.29 4.70 -0.07
CA VAL A 174 0.49 6.15 -0.04
C VAL A 174 1.60 6.46 0.95
N ARG A 175 2.75 6.95 0.48
CA ARG A 175 3.92 7.17 1.34
C ARG A 175 4.55 8.54 1.15
N ASN A 176 4.92 9.18 2.27
CA ASN A 176 5.55 10.50 2.30
C ASN A 176 4.72 11.56 1.55
N VAL A 177 3.44 11.69 1.91
CA VAL A 177 2.51 12.63 1.27
C VAL A 177 2.18 13.78 2.22
N THR A 178 2.14 15.00 1.69
CA THR A 178 1.63 16.18 2.40
C THR A 178 0.39 16.74 1.72
N VAL A 179 -0.68 16.96 2.48
CA VAL A 179 -1.89 17.66 2.04
C VAL A 179 -2.06 18.95 2.84
N ARG A 180 -2.09 20.09 2.15
CA ARG A 180 -2.28 21.42 2.78
C ARG A 180 -3.52 22.12 2.23
N GLY A 181 -4.36 22.59 3.14
CA GLY A 181 -5.67 23.17 2.86
C GLY A 181 -6.68 22.07 2.53
N PHE A 182 -7.61 22.40 1.64
CA PHE A 182 -8.77 21.57 1.25
C PHE A 182 -9.83 21.42 2.35
N ARG A 183 -11.06 21.10 1.94
CA ARG A 183 -12.11 20.66 2.89
C ARG A 183 -11.74 19.31 3.50
N LEU A 184 -11.38 18.36 2.65
CA LEU A 184 -10.95 17.02 3.01
C LEU A 184 -9.49 16.80 2.59
N GLY A 185 -8.68 16.27 3.51
CA GLY A 185 -7.28 15.95 3.20
C GLY A 185 -7.19 14.71 2.33
N VAL A 186 -7.68 13.59 2.86
CA VAL A 186 -7.77 12.30 2.16
C VAL A 186 -9.17 11.73 2.30
N ARG A 187 -9.72 11.20 1.21
CA ARG A 187 -10.99 10.47 1.19
C ARG A 187 -10.78 9.05 0.69
N THR A 188 -11.27 8.07 1.45
CA THR A 188 -11.31 6.63 1.10
C THR A 188 -12.73 6.11 1.30
N GLY A 189 -13.10 5.06 0.56
CA GLY A 189 -14.45 4.50 0.63
C GLY A 189 -14.61 3.29 -0.27
N ASN A 190 -15.82 2.72 -0.26
CA ASN A 190 -16.21 1.50 -0.99
C ASN A 190 -15.50 0.24 -0.45
N ALA A 191 -16.19 -0.56 0.39
CA ALA A 191 -15.63 -1.57 1.28
C ALA A 191 -15.15 -2.89 0.61
N VAL A 192 -14.42 -2.82 -0.52
CA VAL A 192 -13.96 -4.01 -1.27
C VAL A 192 -12.49 -4.34 -1.01
N ASN A 193 -11.61 -3.35 -1.07
CA ASN A 193 -10.16 -3.55 -0.98
C ASN A 193 -9.53 -2.93 0.29
N SER A 194 -8.22 -2.66 0.28
CA SER A 194 -7.49 -2.08 1.42
C SER A 194 -6.51 -1.04 0.96
N GLN A 195 -6.11 -0.13 1.85
CA GLN A 195 -5.17 0.93 1.49
C GLN A 195 -4.21 1.17 2.65
N THR A 196 -2.93 1.31 2.32
CA THR A 196 -1.84 1.47 3.30
C THR A 196 -1.22 2.85 3.17
N PHE A 197 -1.04 3.53 4.30
CA PHE A 197 -0.47 4.88 4.38
C PHE A 197 0.71 4.90 5.33
N GLU A 198 1.77 5.59 4.94
CA GLU A 198 2.92 5.80 5.82
C GLU A 198 3.52 7.20 5.65
N ASN A 199 3.74 7.90 6.76
CA ASN A 199 4.23 9.28 6.77
C ASN A 199 3.32 10.25 5.99
N LEU A 200 2.03 10.26 6.35
CA LEU A 200 1.05 11.22 5.83
C LEU A 200 1.01 12.48 6.70
N THR A 201 1.07 13.66 6.09
CA THR A 201 0.95 14.95 6.78
C THR A 201 -0.28 15.71 6.28
N LEU A 202 -1.17 16.11 7.19
CA LEU A 202 -2.42 16.81 6.90
C LEU A 202 -2.43 18.16 7.63
N ILE A 203 -2.58 19.25 6.88
CA ILE A 203 -2.48 20.61 7.41
C ILE A 203 -3.67 21.45 6.97
N GLY A 204 -4.40 22.03 7.91
CA GLY A 204 -5.37 23.09 7.67
C GLY A 204 -6.62 22.67 6.88
N GLN A 205 -7.08 21.43 7.04
CA GLN A 205 -8.37 21.00 6.48
C GLN A 205 -9.55 21.70 7.15
N THR A 206 -10.60 22.05 6.39
CA THR A 206 -11.78 22.75 6.94
C THR A 206 -12.94 21.84 7.33
N GLU A 207 -12.93 20.56 6.94
CA GLU A 207 -13.96 19.59 7.34
C GLU A 207 -13.39 18.35 8.04
N ARG A 208 -12.50 17.60 7.40
CA ARG A 208 -11.83 16.43 8.00
C ARG A 208 -10.41 16.29 7.47
N GLY A 209 -9.50 15.81 8.32
CA GLY A 209 -8.17 15.41 7.87
C GLY A 209 -8.27 14.19 6.93
N PHE A 210 -8.63 13.05 7.49
CA PHE A 210 -8.79 11.78 6.80
C PHE A 210 -10.21 11.27 7.00
N GLN A 211 -10.90 10.91 5.91
CA GLN A 211 -12.25 10.36 5.93
C GLN A 211 -12.26 8.97 5.29
N ASN A 212 -12.59 7.95 6.09
CA ASN A 212 -12.76 6.58 5.64
C ASN A 212 -14.23 6.15 5.70
N GLU A 213 -14.76 5.75 4.56
CA GLU A 213 -16.15 5.35 4.36
C GLU A 213 -16.27 3.84 4.06
N GLY A 214 -15.83 3.00 5.00
CA GLY A 214 -16.02 1.55 5.00
C GLY A 214 -14.78 0.72 4.63
N GLN A 215 -13.69 1.34 4.17
CA GLN A 215 -12.51 0.60 3.72
C GLN A 215 -11.66 0.03 4.85
N ALA A 216 -10.83 -0.97 4.52
CA ALA A 216 -9.78 -1.47 5.39
C ALA A 216 -8.52 -0.58 5.24
N ILE A 217 -8.28 0.26 6.23
CA ILE A 217 -7.25 1.31 6.20
C ILE A 217 -6.18 1.03 7.24
N THR A 218 -4.93 1.12 6.81
CA THR A 218 -3.76 1.02 7.68
C THR A 218 -2.93 2.29 7.55
N ILE A 219 -2.63 2.97 8.65
CA ILE A 219 -1.86 4.21 8.66
C ILE A 219 -0.76 4.13 9.71
N ARG A 220 0.47 4.46 9.33
CA ARG A 220 1.56 4.71 10.28
C ARG A 220 2.16 6.10 10.07
N GLY A 221 2.53 6.79 11.15
CA GLY A 221 3.25 8.05 11.06
C GLY A 221 2.37 9.22 10.56
N LEU A 222 1.08 9.22 10.92
CA LEU A 222 0.18 10.33 10.59
C LEU A 222 0.52 11.58 11.40
N LYS A 223 0.72 12.70 10.73
CA LYS A 223 0.81 14.02 11.34
C LYS A 223 -0.38 14.85 10.90
N SER A 224 -1.13 15.41 11.85
CA SER A 224 -2.23 16.33 11.56
C SER A 224 -2.04 17.62 12.33
N ASP A 225 -2.20 18.78 11.67
CA ASP A 225 -2.30 20.09 12.30
C ASP A 225 -3.53 20.81 11.72
N SER A 226 -4.66 20.74 12.44
CA SER A 226 -5.93 21.23 11.92
C SER A 226 -6.96 21.60 12.99
N ALA A 227 -7.99 22.35 12.59
CA ALA A 227 -9.10 22.76 13.44
C ALA A 227 -10.28 21.76 13.46
N VAL A 228 -10.11 20.62 12.78
CA VAL A 228 -11.13 19.56 12.62
C VAL A 228 -10.64 18.21 13.12
N THR A 229 -11.55 17.22 13.21
CA THR A 229 -11.21 15.82 13.49
C THR A 229 -10.19 15.32 12.47
N ALA A 230 -9.07 14.77 12.98
CA ALA A 230 -7.96 14.35 12.15
C ALA A 230 -8.26 13.07 11.37
N VAL A 231 -8.93 12.10 11.98
CA VAL A 231 -9.35 10.84 11.32
C VAL A 231 -10.79 10.53 11.69
N SER A 232 -11.62 10.28 10.68
CA SER A 232 -12.98 9.77 10.84
C SER A 232 -13.10 8.49 10.03
N SER A 233 -13.60 7.42 10.65
CA SER A 233 -13.70 6.11 10.00
C SER A 233 -14.93 5.34 10.47
N TYR A 234 -15.65 4.76 9.52
CA TYR A 234 -16.36 3.49 9.72
C TYR A 234 -15.70 2.45 8.83
N GLY A 235 -15.50 1.22 9.31
CA GLY A 235 -14.70 0.20 8.62
C GLY A 235 -13.64 -0.43 9.53
N VAL A 236 -12.54 -0.89 8.94
CA VAL A 236 -11.38 -1.44 9.67
C VAL A 236 -10.26 -0.41 9.65
N LEU A 237 -9.80 0.05 10.81
CA LEU A 237 -8.74 1.05 10.93
C LEU A 237 -7.62 0.55 11.86
N ALA A 238 -6.41 0.44 11.33
CA ALA A 238 -5.18 0.38 12.11
C ALA A 238 -4.44 1.71 12.00
N LEU A 239 -4.24 2.43 13.11
CA LEU A 239 -3.50 3.70 13.13
C LEU A 239 -2.36 3.63 14.15
N LEU A 240 -1.15 3.92 13.68
CA LEU A 240 0.09 3.77 14.44
C LEU A 240 0.93 5.05 14.39
N ASP A 241 1.66 5.33 15.47
CA ASP A 241 2.69 6.37 15.55
C ASP A 241 2.17 7.75 15.10
N ALA A 242 0.97 8.15 15.55
CA ALA A 242 0.31 9.36 15.07
C ALA A 242 0.50 10.55 16.02
N THR A 243 0.74 11.73 15.44
CA THR A 243 0.79 13.02 16.16
C THR A 243 -0.29 13.95 15.61
N LEU A 244 -1.31 14.22 16.42
CA LEU A 244 -2.51 14.95 16.04
C LEU A 244 -2.60 16.25 16.85
N THR A 245 -2.41 17.38 16.20
CA THR A 245 -2.45 18.72 16.81
C THR A 245 -3.75 19.41 16.42
N GLY A 246 -4.63 19.60 17.40
CA GLY A 246 -5.87 20.33 17.28
C GLY A 246 -5.66 21.83 17.47
N ARG A 247 -6.30 22.65 16.63
CA ARG A 247 -6.33 24.11 16.72
C ARG A 247 -7.76 24.62 16.89
N GLY A 248 -7.95 25.76 17.55
CA GLY A 248 -9.25 26.45 17.61
C GLY A 248 -10.42 25.52 18.00
N SER A 249 -11.37 25.34 17.07
CA SER A 249 -12.56 24.50 17.25
C SER A 249 -12.28 23.02 17.55
N ALA A 250 -11.08 22.52 17.24
CA ALA A 250 -10.69 21.14 17.55
C ALA A 250 -10.79 20.81 19.04
N SER A 251 -10.71 21.81 19.93
CA SER A 251 -10.84 21.62 21.38
C SER A 251 -12.19 21.04 21.81
N GLN A 252 -13.20 21.05 20.91
CA GLN A 252 -14.53 20.47 21.13
C GLN A 252 -14.72 19.11 20.44
N LEU A 253 -13.70 18.61 19.73
CA LEU A 253 -13.78 17.43 18.88
C LEU A 253 -12.87 16.31 19.38
N PRO A 254 -13.21 15.03 19.14
CA PRO A 254 -12.24 13.95 19.20
C PRO A 254 -11.22 14.05 18.06
N ALA A 255 -9.97 13.67 18.34
CA ALA A 255 -8.92 13.63 17.31
C ALA A 255 -9.17 12.50 16.29
N VAL A 256 -9.58 11.33 16.78
CA VAL A 256 -9.98 10.16 16.00
C VAL A 256 -11.44 9.83 16.33
N VAL A 257 -12.26 9.60 15.31
CA VAL A 257 -13.63 9.11 15.44
C VAL A 257 -13.78 7.78 14.73
N SER A 258 -14.24 6.79 15.48
CA SER A 258 -14.73 5.50 15.01
C SER A 258 -16.23 5.45 15.25
N PHE A 259 -17.00 5.13 14.22
CA PHE A 259 -18.46 5.06 14.33
C PHE A 259 -19.02 3.87 13.55
N ASN A 260 -20.31 3.62 13.70
CA ASN A 260 -21.01 2.49 13.11
C ASN A 260 -20.40 1.12 13.50
N GLY A 261 -19.86 1.01 14.71
CA GLY A 261 -19.27 -0.25 15.21
C GLY A 261 -17.99 -0.70 14.50
N GLY A 262 -17.23 0.25 13.95
CA GLY A 262 -15.95 0.00 13.29
C GLY A 262 -14.96 -0.84 14.11
N ARG A 263 -14.07 -1.55 13.41
CA ARG A 263 -12.97 -2.29 14.03
C ARG A 263 -11.76 -1.38 14.05
N VAL A 264 -11.26 -1.04 15.24
CA VAL A 264 -10.16 -0.09 15.39
C VAL A 264 -9.05 -0.65 16.24
N PHE A 265 -7.82 -0.48 15.77
CA PHE A 265 -6.59 -0.67 16.53
C PHE A 265 -5.75 0.61 16.46
N LEU A 266 -5.44 1.19 17.62
CA LEU A 266 -4.61 2.38 17.75
C LEU A 266 -3.37 2.05 18.57
N ARG A 267 -2.20 2.51 18.13
CA ARG A 267 -0.95 2.37 18.89
C ARG A 267 -0.10 3.63 18.81
N ASP A 268 0.43 4.06 19.96
CA ASP A 268 1.33 5.21 20.08
C ASP A 268 0.74 6.49 19.47
N ILE A 269 -0.49 6.83 19.89
CA ILE A 269 -1.18 8.06 19.46
C ILE A 269 -0.93 9.17 20.46
N VAL A 270 -0.51 10.32 19.95
CA VAL A 270 -0.44 11.58 20.70
C VAL A 270 -1.42 12.57 20.07
N ALA A 271 -2.38 13.04 20.85
CA ALA A 271 -3.33 14.08 20.43
C ALA A 271 -3.32 15.25 21.43
N THR A 272 -3.02 16.46 20.95
CA THR A 272 -3.03 17.70 21.74
C THR A 272 -4.05 18.67 21.17
N GLY A 273 -4.64 19.54 22.00
CA GLY A 273 -5.63 20.53 21.54
C GLY A 273 -6.99 19.97 21.13
N TYR A 274 -7.24 18.67 21.35
CA TYR A 274 -8.53 18.01 21.13
C TYR A 274 -9.27 17.77 22.46
N LYS A 275 -10.60 17.62 22.41
CA LYS A 275 -11.45 17.28 23.57
C LYS A 275 -11.08 15.91 24.18
N ARG A 276 -10.62 15.00 23.32
CA ARG A 276 -10.10 13.66 23.65
C ARG A 276 -9.37 13.03 22.45
N VAL A 277 -8.61 11.97 22.69
CA VAL A 277 -7.93 11.21 21.62
C VAL A 277 -8.93 10.46 20.72
N LEU A 278 -9.79 9.61 21.29
CA LEU A 278 -10.69 8.72 20.55
C LEU A 278 -12.14 8.89 20.98
N GLY A 279 -13.05 9.05 20.03
CA GLY A 279 -14.48 8.79 20.20
C GLY A 279 -14.88 7.56 19.39
N ASP A 280 -15.07 6.42 20.08
CA ASP A 280 -15.52 5.16 19.47
C ASP A 280 -16.97 4.88 19.87
N VAL A 281 -17.86 4.78 18.87
CA VAL A 281 -19.30 4.59 19.08
C VAL A 281 -19.87 3.51 18.16
N ALA A 282 -20.80 2.72 18.69
CA ALA A 282 -21.45 1.65 17.91
C ALA A 282 -22.51 2.17 16.92
N THR A 283 -23.07 3.36 17.15
CA THR A 283 -24.13 3.95 16.33
C THR A 283 -23.60 4.51 15.00
N PRO A 284 -24.40 4.49 13.91
CA PRO A 284 -24.08 5.20 12.68
C PRO A 284 -24.09 6.74 12.84
N ASP A 285 -24.66 7.28 13.93
CA ASP A 285 -24.63 8.72 14.23
C ASP A 285 -23.21 9.18 14.61
N TYR A 286 -22.46 9.71 13.64
CA TYR A 286 -21.15 10.35 13.87
C TYR A 286 -21.21 11.38 15.01
N ALA A 287 -22.30 12.14 15.13
CA ALA A 287 -22.41 13.20 16.13
C ALA A 287 -22.48 12.65 17.57
N ALA A 288 -22.82 11.37 17.76
CA ALA A 288 -22.75 10.72 19.07
C ALA A 288 -21.32 10.74 19.65
N ALA A 289 -20.29 10.59 18.81
CA ALA A 289 -18.89 10.68 19.24
C ALA A 289 -18.51 12.07 19.76
N LEU A 290 -19.14 13.13 19.23
CA LEU A 290 -18.90 14.52 19.65
C LEU A 290 -19.49 14.83 21.02
N ARG A 291 -20.59 14.15 21.37
CA ARG A 291 -21.31 14.30 22.65
C ARG A 291 -20.65 13.55 23.81
N LEU A 292 -19.63 12.72 23.54
CA LEU A 292 -18.92 12.01 24.60
C LEU A 292 -18.28 12.99 25.60
N PRO A 293 -18.18 12.61 26.90
CA PRO A 293 -17.47 13.41 27.90
C PRO A 293 -16.02 13.70 27.49
N ALA A 294 -15.49 14.81 27.97
CA ALA A 294 -14.09 15.16 27.77
C ALA A 294 -13.18 14.13 28.47
N ASP A 295 -12.01 13.88 27.87
CA ASP A 295 -10.97 13.02 28.43
C ASP A 295 -9.63 13.75 28.24
N PRO A 296 -9.01 14.25 29.31
CA PRO A 296 -7.83 15.10 29.21
C PRO A 296 -6.58 14.35 28.76
N LYS A 297 -6.65 13.01 28.61
CA LYS A 297 -5.53 12.22 28.10
C LYS A 297 -5.16 12.70 26.70
N THR A 298 -3.88 13.01 26.55
CA THR A 298 -3.27 13.39 25.27
C THR A 298 -2.50 12.24 24.63
N LYS A 299 -2.39 11.10 25.31
CA LYS A 299 -1.66 9.93 24.85
C LYS A 299 -2.52 8.68 24.96
N LEU A 300 -2.45 7.85 23.93
CA LEU A 300 -3.09 6.54 23.88
C LEU A 300 -2.02 5.52 23.43
N PRO A 301 -1.37 4.81 24.38
CA PRO A 301 -0.29 3.89 24.07
C PRO A 301 -0.72 2.72 23.19
N GLU A 302 -1.88 2.13 23.50
CA GLU A 302 -2.50 1.07 22.70
C GLU A 302 -4.00 0.98 23.02
N TYR A 303 -4.81 0.69 22.00
CA TYR A 303 -6.25 0.48 22.12
C TYR A 303 -6.73 -0.46 21.02
N CYS A 304 -7.64 -1.37 21.34
CA CYS A 304 -8.42 -2.09 20.36
C CYS A 304 -9.90 -2.01 20.73
N SER A 305 -10.78 -1.80 19.74
CA SER A 305 -12.22 -1.71 19.99
C SER A 305 -12.84 -3.04 20.42
N HIS A 306 -12.14 -4.16 20.22
CA HIS A 306 -12.62 -5.51 20.55
C HIS A 306 -11.57 -6.30 21.34
N PRO A 307 -12.00 -7.23 22.22
CA PRO A 307 -11.08 -8.12 22.93
C PRO A 307 -10.28 -9.01 21.98
N ALA A 308 -9.01 -9.26 22.32
CA ALA A 308 -8.17 -10.17 21.56
C ALA A 308 -8.62 -11.63 21.70
N THR A 309 -8.72 -12.34 20.58
CA THR A 309 -8.89 -13.79 20.56
C THR A 309 -7.55 -14.46 20.85
N SER A 310 -7.50 -15.32 21.86
CA SER A 310 -6.27 -16.02 22.27
C SER A 310 -6.59 -17.50 22.59
N PRO A 311 -6.17 -18.47 21.76
CA PRO A 311 -6.41 -19.91 22.03
C PRO A 311 -5.83 -20.38 23.37
N PHE A 312 -4.71 -19.77 23.79
CA PHE A 312 -4.08 -19.96 25.09
C PHE A 312 -3.95 -18.61 25.81
N PRO A 313 -3.79 -18.60 27.16
CA PRO A 313 -3.56 -17.37 27.91
C PRO A 313 -2.40 -16.56 27.31
N SER A 314 -2.71 -15.33 26.90
CA SER A 314 -1.79 -14.40 26.25
C SER A 314 -2.13 -12.96 26.67
N PRO A 315 -1.16 -12.03 26.69
CA PRO A 315 -1.46 -10.61 26.74
C PRO A 315 -2.37 -10.20 25.58
N SER A 316 -3.29 -9.27 25.84
CA SER A 316 -4.14 -8.68 24.81
C SER A 316 -3.40 -7.66 23.92
N THR A 317 -2.17 -7.31 24.28
CA THR A 317 -1.38 -6.27 23.62
C THR A 317 -0.60 -6.80 22.42
N SER A 318 -0.25 -5.89 21.52
CA SER A 318 0.62 -6.17 20.38
C SER A 318 2.03 -6.62 20.80
N LEU A 319 2.77 -7.26 19.87
CA LEU A 319 4.15 -7.69 20.12
C LEU A 319 5.12 -6.51 20.22
N ARG A 320 4.74 -5.35 19.67
CA ARG A 320 5.60 -4.16 19.55
C ARG A 320 6.95 -4.50 18.92
N LEU A 321 6.94 -5.21 17.79
CA LEU A 321 8.19 -5.48 17.08
C LEU A 321 8.84 -4.15 16.64
N PRO A 322 10.19 -4.05 16.67
CA PRO A 322 10.86 -2.85 16.21
C PRO A 322 10.52 -2.55 14.76
N VAL A 323 10.07 -1.32 14.50
CA VAL A 323 9.81 -0.84 13.15
C VAL A 323 11.06 -0.20 12.60
N LYS A 324 11.56 -0.69 11.45
CA LYS A 324 12.71 -0.12 10.75
C LYS A 324 12.25 0.53 9.45
N GLU A 325 12.72 1.75 9.18
CA GLU A 325 12.45 2.43 7.92
C GLU A 325 13.13 1.71 6.75
N THR A 326 12.46 1.65 5.61
CA THR A 326 13.06 1.11 4.38
C THR A 326 14.32 1.92 4.04
N PRO A 327 15.51 1.29 3.96
CA PRO A 327 16.73 2.02 3.66
C PRO A 327 16.68 2.58 2.23
N THR A 328 17.24 3.78 2.06
CA THR A 328 17.42 4.40 0.75
C THR A 328 18.85 4.20 0.27
N VAL A 329 19.03 4.19 -1.06
CA VAL A 329 20.35 4.19 -1.69
C VAL A 329 20.46 5.39 -2.63
N PRO A 330 21.66 5.99 -2.80
CA PRO A 330 21.81 7.20 -3.62
C PRO A 330 21.28 7.02 -5.04
N TRP A 331 20.70 8.08 -5.61
CA TRP A 331 20.31 8.14 -7.02
C TRP A 331 21.49 8.69 -7.82
N ASP A 332 22.34 7.80 -8.34
CA ASP A 332 23.51 8.19 -9.12
C ASP A 332 23.12 8.85 -10.44
N ALA A 333 24.02 9.64 -11.03
CA ALA A 333 23.74 10.27 -12.32
C ALA A 333 23.52 9.21 -13.42
N PRO A 334 22.48 9.32 -14.27
CA PRO A 334 22.16 8.31 -15.28
C PRO A 334 23.29 7.90 -16.20
N LYS A 335 24.21 8.82 -16.52
CA LYS A 335 25.41 8.55 -17.33
C LYS A 335 26.38 7.53 -16.72
N THR A 336 26.23 7.21 -15.43
CA THR A 336 27.06 6.23 -14.69
C THR A 336 26.39 4.87 -14.56
N TRP A 337 25.14 4.74 -15.01
CA TRP A 337 24.39 3.49 -14.90
C TRP A 337 24.80 2.53 -16.01
N ALA A 338 24.73 1.24 -15.72
CA ALA A 338 24.83 0.20 -16.73
C ALA A 338 23.44 -0.07 -17.32
N ASN A 339 23.17 0.46 -18.52
CA ASN A 339 21.99 0.09 -19.29
C ASN A 339 22.22 -1.30 -19.91
N VAL A 340 21.41 -2.29 -19.57
CA VAL A 340 21.60 -3.67 -20.02
C VAL A 340 21.57 -3.83 -21.54
N ASP A 341 20.82 -2.98 -22.25
CA ASP A 341 20.75 -2.99 -23.72
C ASP A 341 22.12 -2.68 -24.34
N SER A 342 22.87 -1.76 -23.73
CA SER A 342 24.23 -1.41 -24.18
C SER A 342 25.24 -2.54 -23.98
N PHE A 343 24.91 -3.55 -23.17
CA PHE A 343 25.70 -4.78 -23.00
C PHE A 343 25.21 -5.93 -23.90
N GLY A 344 24.23 -5.68 -24.77
CA GLY A 344 23.70 -6.65 -25.73
C GLY A 344 22.50 -7.45 -25.24
N ALA A 345 21.83 -7.02 -24.15
CA ALA A 345 20.57 -7.61 -23.76
C ALA A 345 19.50 -7.33 -24.83
N ASP A 346 18.55 -8.26 -24.98
CA ASP A 346 17.45 -8.15 -25.93
C ASP A 346 16.20 -7.61 -25.20
N PRO A 347 15.82 -6.34 -25.41
CA PRO A 347 14.71 -5.70 -24.71
C PRO A 347 13.33 -6.17 -25.19
N THR A 348 13.27 -7.13 -26.13
CA THR A 348 12.04 -7.77 -26.61
C THR A 348 11.78 -9.13 -25.96
N ALA A 349 12.73 -9.62 -25.16
CA ALA A 349 12.75 -10.97 -24.60
C ALA A 349 12.74 -12.12 -25.65
N THR A 350 13.03 -11.85 -26.92
CA THR A 350 13.14 -12.89 -27.95
C THR A 350 14.37 -13.77 -27.71
N ARG A 351 15.53 -13.17 -27.45
CA ARG A 351 16.79 -13.86 -27.19
C ARG A 351 17.15 -13.85 -25.71
N ASP A 352 17.98 -14.83 -25.33
CA ASP A 352 18.52 -14.90 -23.97
C ASP A 352 19.42 -13.69 -23.67
N SER A 353 19.11 -13.00 -22.58
CA SER A 353 19.83 -11.83 -22.09
C SER A 353 20.73 -12.12 -20.89
N SER A 354 20.78 -13.36 -20.40
CA SER A 354 21.48 -13.72 -19.15
C SER A 354 22.94 -13.23 -19.12
N ALA A 355 23.71 -13.57 -20.16
CA ALA A 355 25.12 -13.21 -20.25
C ALA A 355 25.35 -11.69 -20.38
N ALA A 356 24.48 -10.99 -21.12
CA ALA A 356 24.57 -9.54 -21.29
C ALA A 356 24.26 -8.79 -19.99
N ILE A 357 23.21 -9.20 -19.27
CA ILE A 357 22.85 -8.62 -17.98
C ILE A 357 23.93 -8.91 -16.94
N GLN A 358 24.52 -10.11 -16.95
CA GLN A 358 25.65 -10.42 -16.07
C GLN A 358 26.84 -9.49 -16.34
N LYS A 359 27.19 -9.21 -17.61
CA LYS A 359 28.22 -8.22 -17.96
C LYS A 359 27.88 -6.82 -17.47
N ALA A 360 26.63 -6.39 -17.55
CA ALA A 360 26.18 -5.10 -17.04
C ALA A 360 26.38 -4.98 -15.52
N ILE A 361 26.05 -6.04 -14.76
CA ILE A 361 26.31 -6.12 -13.32
C ILE A 361 27.81 -6.06 -13.01
N ASP A 362 28.62 -6.77 -13.79
CA ASP A 362 30.07 -6.88 -13.57
C ASP A 362 30.86 -5.65 -14.07
N SER A 363 30.20 -4.67 -14.70
CA SER A 363 30.82 -3.46 -15.26
C SER A 363 31.44 -2.52 -14.21
N GLY A 364 31.10 -2.69 -12.93
CA GLY A 364 31.48 -1.80 -11.84
C GLY A 364 30.51 -0.64 -11.59
N ALA A 365 29.41 -0.56 -12.35
CA ALA A 365 28.32 0.37 -12.08
C ALA A 365 27.60 0.05 -10.76
N THR A 366 27.04 1.08 -10.12
CA THR A 366 26.23 0.95 -8.89
C THR A 366 24.75 0.71 -9.19
N THR A 367 24.28 1.16 -10.36
CA THR A 367 22.90 1.01 -10.83
C THR A 367 22.90 0.27 -12.16
N VAL A 368 22.10 -0.79 -12.24
CA VAL A 368 21.82 -1.54 -13.47
C VAL A 368 20.39 -1.22 -13.91
N PHE A 369 20.22 -0.74 -15.14
CA PHE A 369 18.97 -0.17 -15.65
C PHE A 369 18.36 -1.07 -16.73
N PHE A 370 17.05 -1.32 -16.60
CA PHE A 370 16.26 -2.26 -17.41
C PHE A 370 15.10 -1.51 -18.10
N PRO A 371 15.32 -0.93 -19.30
CA PRO A 371 14.29 -0.19 -20.02
C PRO A 371 13.24 -1.04 -20.75
N GLY A 372 13.51 -2.33 -21.00
CA GLY A 372 12.64 -3.22 -21.79
C GLY A 372 12.18 -4.46 -21.04
N THR A 373 11.90 -5.52 -21.82
CA THR A 373 11.51 -6.84 -21.33
C THR A 373 12.58 -7.85 -21.69
N TYR A 374 12.99 -8.71 -20.75
CA TYR A 374 14.19 -9.54 -20.91
C TYR A 374 13.91 -11.01 -20.59
N ARG A 375 14.30 -11.91 -21.47
CA ARG A 375 14.30 -13.37 -21.23
C ARG A 375 15.64 -13.79 -20.64
N LEU A 376 15.62 -14.64 -19.62
CA LEU A 376 16.82 -15.25 -19.04
C LEU A 376 16.69 -16.76 -19.08
N THR A 377 17.72 -17.45 -19.56
CA THR A 377 17.79 -18.92 -19.51
C THR A 377 18.72 -19.42 -18.41
N SER A 378 19.47 -18.53 -17.75
CA SER A 378 20.35 -18.87 -16.63
C SER A 378 20.31 -17.81 -15.53
N PRO A 379 20.56 -18.20 -14.25
CA PRO A 379 20.54 -17.26 -13.14
C PRO A 379 21.55 -16.13 -13.31
N VAL A 380 21.11 -14.90 -13.04
CA VAL A 380 21.98 -13.72 -13.01
C VAL A 380 22.39 -13.40 -11.57
N ILE A 381 23.68 -13.22 -11.31
CA ILE A 381 24.23 -13.00 -9.98
C ILE A 381 24.43 -11.50 -9.74
N VAL A 382 23.67 -10.91 -8.81
CA VAL A 382 23.85 -9.54 -8.35
C VAL A 382 25.02 -9.49 -7.36
N ARG A 383 26.11 -8.82 -7.75
CA ARG A 383 27.38 -8.80 -7.01
C ARG A 383 28.15 -7.49 -7.23
N GLY A 384 29.33 -7.40 -6.60
CA GLY A 384 30.24 -6.27 -6.80
C GLY A 384 29.70 -4.98 -6.21
N LYS A 385 29.75 -3.88 -6.99
CA LYS A 385 29.32 -2.54 -6.55
C LYS A 385 27.81 -2.29 -6.70
N VAL A 386 27.07 -3.21 -7.34
CA VAL A 386 25.64 -3.03 -7.61
C VAL A 386 24.86 -2.89 -6.31
N ARG A 387 24.10 -1.81 -6.23
CA ARG A 387 23.17 -1.49 -5.13
C ARG A 387 21.75 -1.22 -5.60
N ARG A 388 21.53 -1.02 -6.90
CA ARG A 388 20.20 -0.84 -7.48
C ARG A 388 20.06 -1.59 -8.80
N LEU A 389 18.97 -2.34 -8.93
CA LEU A 389 18.41 -2.81 -10.19
C LEU A 389 17.11 -2.02 -10.41
N LEU A 390 17.04 -1.25 -11.49
CA LEU A 390 15.97 -0.31 -11.76
C LEU A 390 15.28 -0.66 -13.07
N GLY A 391 14.04 -1.13 -12.99
CA GLY A 391 13.12 -1.21 -14.10
C GLY A 391 12.35 0.09 -14.31
N VAL A 392 11.52 0.10 -15.36
CA VAL A 392 10.55 1.16 -15.67
C VAL A 392 9.23 0.52 -16.14
N GLY A 393 8.81 -0.54 -15.45
CA GLY A 393 7.74 -1.44 -15.89
C GLY A 393 8.27 -2.68 -16.65
N ALA A 394 9.54 -3.03 -16.45
CA ALA A 394 10.21 -4.15 -17.12
C ALA A 394 9.67 -5.50 -16.65
N HIS A 395 9.43 -6.42 -17.58
CA HIS A 395 9.28 -7.85 -17.29
C HIS A 395 10.64 -8.53 -17.43
N VAL A 396 11.09 -9.25 -16.39
CA VAL A 396 12.34 -10.00 -16.43
C VAL A 396 12.06 -11.47 -16.17
N ASP A 397 12.37 -12.30 -17.16
CA ASP A 397 12.19 -13.75 -17.13
C ASP A 397 10.73 -14.17 -16.88
N TYR A 398 9.80 -13.55 -17.61
CA TYR A 398 8.36 -13.83 -17.49
C TYR A 398 8.01 -15.32 -17.69
N LYS A 399 8.74 -16.00 -18.57
CA LYS A 399 8.60 -17.44 -18.83
C LYS A 399 9.24 -18.34 -17.75
N GLN A 400 9.96 -17.76 -16.79
CA GLN A 400 10.56 -18.45 -15.65
C GLN A 400 11.53 -19.57 -16.06
N GLU A 401 12.32 -19.30 -17.10
CA GLU A 401 13.26 -20.29 -17.64
C GLU A 401 14.52 -20.39 -16.78
N ALA A 402 14.99 -19.26 -16.24
CA ALA A 402 16.08 -19.25 -15.26
C ALA A 402 15.56 -19.62 -13.87
N LYS A 403 16.30 -20.45 -13.12
CA LYS A 403 15.93 -20.93 -11.78
C LYS A 403 17.14 -20.88 -10.82
N PRO A 404 17.24 -19.88 -9.92
CA PRO A 404 16.41 -18.68 -9.81
C PRO A 404 16.66 -17.69 -10.96
N THR A 405 15.78 -16.70 -11.14
CA THR A 405 15.99 -15.58 -12.06
C THR A 405 17.18 -14.71 -11.62
N PHE A 406 17.20 -14.30 -10.36
CA PHE A 406 18.33 -13.59 -9.76
C PHE A 406 18.84 -14.30 -8.51
N ARG A 407 20.15 -14.27 -8.31
CA ARG A 407 20.80 -14.59 -7.04
C ARG A 407 21.51 -13.35 -6.50
N VAL A 408 21.15 -12.89 -5.31
CA VAL A 408 21.87 -11.81 -4.64
C VAL A 408 23.05 -12.41 -3.89
N GLY A 409 24.26 -12.15 -4.38
CA GLY A 409 25.50 -12.59 -3.75
C GLY A 409 26.19 -11.46 -2.97
N GLU A 410 27.41 -11.75 -2.55
CA GLU A 410 28.27 -10.79 -1.87
C GLU A 410 28.62 -9.58 -2.76
N GLY A 411 28.79 -8.42 -2.11
CA GLY A 411 29.07 -7.16 -2.78
C GLY A 411 29.45 -6.07 -1.79
N SER A 412 30.04 -4.99 -2.29
CA SER A 412 30.61 -3.92 -1.45
C SER A 412 29.58 -2.95 -0.90
N ALA A 413 28.37 -2.89 -1.48
CA ALA A 413 27.31 -2.00 -1.00
C ALA A 413 26.44 -2.73 0.05
N PRO A 414 26.15 -2.13 1.21
CA PRO A 414 25.41 -2.83 2.27
C PRO A 414 23.93 -3.11 1.95
N VAL A 415 23.38 -2.39 0.96
CA VAL A 415 21.97 -2.50 0.55
C VAL A 415 21.90 -2.80 -0.96
N VAL A 416 20.97 -3.67 -1.35
CA VAL A 416 20.53 -3.89 -2.74
C VAL A 416 19.05 -3.57 -2.86
N VAL A 417 18.70 -2.77 -3.86
CA VAL A 417 17.30 -2.42 -4.16
C VAL A 417 16.91 -2.97 -5.53
N PHE A 418 15.81 -3.71 -5.60
CA PHE A 418 15.08 -4.00 -6.82
C PHE A 418 13.86 -3.07 -6.86
N GLU A 419 13.69 -2.31 -7.94
CA GLU A 419 12.64 -1.31 -8.03
C GLU A 419 12.02 -1.21 -9.43
N HIS A 420 10.69 -1.07 -9.52
CA HIS A 420 9.93 -0.82 -10.76
C HIS A 420 9.96 -1.93 -11.82
N PHE A 421 9.84 -3.17 -11.39
CA PHE A 421 9.67 -4.32 -12.29
C PHE A 421 8.21 -4.71 -12.36
N ALA A 422 7.66 -4.80 -13.58
CA ALA A 422 6.30 -5.30 -13.78
C ALA A 422 6.19 -6.74 -13.32
N SER A 423 7.22 -7.56 -13.59
CA SER A 423 7.42 -8.81 -12.88
C SER A 423 8.87 -9.29 -12.93
N LEU A 424 9.27 -9.98 -11.85
CA LEU A 424 10.51 -10.74 -11.75
C LEU A 424 10.18 -12.23 -11.73
N GLY A 425 10.79 -12.99 -12.66
CA GLY A 425 10.52 -14.38 -13.05
C GLY A 425 10.35 -15.42 -11.94
N SER A 426 11.15 -16.48 -11.94
CA SER A 426 10.91 -17.66 -11.10
C SER A 426 11.11 -17.41 -9.60
N ALA A 427 12.21 -16.75 -9.23
CA ALA A 427 12.59 -16.47 -7.85
C ALA A 427 13.74 -15.46 -7.78
N VAL A 428 13.82 -14.75 -6.65
CA VAL A 428 15.05 -14.06 -6.22
C VAL A 428 15.61 -14.78 -4.99
N GLU A 429 16.81 -15.35 -5.14
CA GLU A 429 17.49 -16.09 -4.08
C GLU A 429 18.48 -15.19 -3.33
N LEU A 430 18.29 -15.04 -2.02
CA LEU A 430 19.14 -14.23 -1.16
C LEU A 430 20.29 -15.08 -0.60
N ALA A 431 21.44 -15.04 -1.27
CA ALA A 431 22.68 -15.69 -0.85
C ALA A 431 23.68 -14.69 -0.24
N THR A 432 23.17 -13.77 0.59
CA THR A 432 23.97 -12.68 1.17
C THR A 432 23.46 -12.24 2.55
N ARG A 433 24.29 -11.52 3.32
CA ARG A 433 23.90 -10.82 4.56
C ARG A 433 23.54 -9.35 4.34
N ARG A 434 23.74 -8.84 3.13
CA ARG A 434 23.35 -7.47 2.75
C ARG A 434 21.84 -7.29 2.96
N THR A 435 21.43 -6.06 3.26
CA THR A 435 20.00 -5.72 3.27
C THR A 435 19.45 -5.74 1.85
N VAL A 436 18.31 -6.38 1.63
CA VAL A 436 17.65 -6.43 0.31
C VAL A 436 16.28 -5.78 0.38
N VAL A 437 16.02 -4.86 -0.54
CA VAL A 437 14.77 -4.11 -0.64
C VAL A 437 14.11 -4.45 -1.98
N PHE A 438 12.83 -4.83 -1.92
CA PHE A 438 11.94 -4.94 -3.06
C PHE A 438 10.93 -3.79 -2.97
N ARG A 439 10.84 -2.97 -4.03
CA ARG A 439 9.96 -1.81 -4.07
C ARG A 439 9.19 -1.71 -5.37
N SER A 440 7.88 -1.49 -5.31
CA SER A 440 7.02 -1.22 -6.47
C SER A 440 7.23 -2.24 -7.59
N LEU A 441 7.02 -3.51 -7.26
CA LEU A 441 7.25 -4.61 -8.19
C LEU A 441 6.43 -5.86 -7.86
N GLU A 442 6.32 -6.74 -8.85
CA GLU A 442 5.92 -8.13 -8.64
C GLU A 442 7.16 -9.05 -8.64
N VAL A 443 7.21 -10.00 -7.71
CA VAL A 443 8.22 -11.06 -7.67
C VAL A 443 7.58 -12.39 -7.30
N LYS A 444 7.80 -13.44 -8.10
CA LYS A 444 7.10 -14.72 -7.87
C LYS A 444 7.33 -15.32 -6.48
N THR A 445 8.60 -15.40 -6.07
CA THR A 445 8.96 -15.80 -4.70
C THR A 445 10.34 -15.27 -4.35
N VAL A 446 10.57 -15.11 -3.04
CA VAL A 446 11.88 -14.79 -2.49
C VAL A 446 12.28 -15.90 -1.53
N THR A 447 13.45 -16.48 -1.76
CA THR A 447 14.02 -17.53 -0.91
C THR A 447 15.33 -17.05 -0.33
N SER A 448 15.76 -17.62 0.80
CA SER A 448 16.99 -17.22 1.46
C SER A 448 17.92 -18.38 1.78
N ARG A 449 19.21 -18.19 1.51
CA ARG A 449 20.32 -19.07 1.93
C ARG A 449 21.18 -18.46 3.04
N SER A 450 20.91 -17.19 3.39
CA SER A 450 21.65 -16.43 4.39
C SER A 450 20.70 -15.57 5.22
N ILE A 451 21.15 -15.05 6.36
CA ILE A 451 20.34 -14.20 7.22
C ILE A 451 20.78 -12.75 7.02
N GLY A 452 19.90 -11.96 6.44
CA GLY A 452 20.02 -10.51 6.28
C GLY A 452 18.63 -9.87 6.39
N ASP A 453 18.61 -8.55 6.52
CA ASP A 453 17.38 -7.78 6.59
C ASP A 453 16.68 -7.75 5.23
N VAL A 454 15.37 -7.94 5.20
CA VAL A 454 14.56 -7.88 3.97
C VAL A 454 13.44 -6.86 4.12
N PHE A 455 13.26 -6.04 3.09
CA PHE A 455 12.20 -5.04 3.02
C PHE A 455 11.31 -5.27 1.80
N PHE A 456 10.01 -5.21 2.01
CA PHE A 456 8.99 -5.19 0.96
C PHE A 456 8.19 -3.89 1.07
N GLU A 457 8.09 -3.16 -0.02
CA GLU A 457 7.34 -1.90 -0.07
C GLU A 457 6.57 -1.85 -1.38
N ASP A 458 5.25 -1.94 -1.33
CA ASP A 458 4.42 -1.97 -2.54
C ASP A 458 4.77 -3.17 -3.44
N VAL A 459 4.54 -4.39 -2.92
CA VAL A 459 5.00 -5.65 -3.55
C VAL A 459 3.88 -6.68 -3.64
N THR A 460 3.75 -7.28 -4.82
CA THR A 460 2.96 -8.50 -5.05
C THR A 460 3.88 -9.72 -5.22
N THR A 461 3.48 -10.86 -4.64
CA THR A 461 4.23 -12.13 -4.70
C THR A 461 3.31 -13.34 -4.53
N ASN A 462 3.81 -14.56 -4.74
CA ASN A 462 3.04 -15.79 -4.51
C ASN A 462 3.38 -16.44 -3.18
N ALA A 463 4.65 -16.42 -2.75
CA ALA A 463 5.05 -17.06 -1.51
C ALA A 463 6.38 -16.52 -1.00
N LEU A 464 6.50 -16.43 0.32
CA LEU A 464 7.69 -15.93 1.01
C LEU A 464 8.11 -16.89 2.12
N HIS A 465 9.28 -17.50 1.99
CA HIS A 465 9.77 -18.52 2.92
C HIS A 465 11.08 -18.06 3.55
N PHE A 466 11.01 -17.73 4.84
CA PHE A 466 12.14 -17.18 5.58
C PHE A 466 12.45 -18.01 6.83
N ARG A 467 13.74 -18.22 7.08
CA ARG A 467 14.30 -18.81 8.30
C ARG A 467 15.27 -17.85 8.97
N GLY A 468 14.88 -17.32 10.13
CA GLY A 468 15.68 -16.42 10.96
C GLY A 468 15.84 -14.99 10.44
N GLN A 469 15.18 -14.61 9.33
CA GLN A 469 15.28 -13.25 8.79
C GLN A 469 14.50 -12.23 9.64
N GLN A 470 14.94 -10.98 9.53
CA GLN A 470 14.20 -9.81 9.95
C GLN A 470 13.53 -9.20 8.71
N VAL A 471 12.20 -9.18 8.69
CA VAL A 471 11.41 -8.76 7.54
C VAL A 471 10.48 -7.63 7.92
N TRP A 472 10.53 -6.53 7.16
CA TRP A 472 9.59 -5.41 7.27
C TRP A 472 8.86 -5.23 5.95
N ALA A 473 7.53 -5.25 5.98
CA ALA A 473 6.69 -5.11 4.81
C ALA A 473 5.70 -3.96 4.95
N ARG A 474 5.48 -3.23 3.86
CA ARG A 474 4.53 -2.11 3.73
C ARG A 474 3.73 -2.32 2.47
N GLN A 475 2.42 -2.49 2.59
CA GLN A 475 1.58 -2.93 1.48
C GLN A 475 2.17 -4.19 0.83
N LEU A 476 1.97 -5.32 1.49
CA LEU A 476 2.34 -6.63 0.93
C LEU A 476 1.08 -7.30 0.38
N ASN A 477 1.17 -7.78 -0.85
CA ASN A 477 0.14 -8.58 -1.48
C ASN A 477 0.66 -9.99 -1.76
N ILE A 478 0.01 -11.03 -1.21
CA ILE A 478 0.34 -12.43 -1.56
C ILE A 478 -0.87 -13.14 -2.16
N GLU A 479 -0.72 -13.61 -3.42
CA GLU A 479 -1.79 -14.21 -4.21
C GLU A 479 -1.46 -15.66 -4.58
N ASN A 480 -1.79 -16.58 -3.69
CA ASN A 480 -1.49 -18.00 -3.87
C ASN A 480 -2.48 -18.88 -3.11
N GLU A 481 -2.64 -20.14 -3.55
CA GLU A 481 -3.27 -21.16 -2.71
C GLU A 481 -2.20 -21.90 -1.91
N GLY A 482 -2.48 -22.20 -0.64
CA GLY A 482 -1.53 -22.88 0.25
C GLY A 482 -0.88 -21.91 1.24
N THR A 483 0.40 -22.08 1.55
CA THR A 483 1.06 -21.20 2.54
C THR A 483 1.63 -19.96 1.86
N HIS A 484 1.24 -18.78 2.34
CA HIS A 484 1.64 -17.50 1.77
C HIS A 484 2.98 -17.04 2.34
N PHE A 485 3.09 -17.02 3.67
CA PHE A 485 4.30 -16.60 4.38
C PHE A 485 4.71 -17.62 5.44
N ILE A 486 5.96 -18.07 5.40
CA ILE A 486 6.58 -18.85 6.48
C ILE A 486 7.63 -18.00 7.19
N ASN A 487 7.40 -17.72 8.47
CA ASN A 487 8.37 -17.14 9.39
C ASN A 487 8.91 -18.21 10.35
N ASP A 488 10.04 -18.81 9.99
CA ASP A 488 10.71 -19.87 10.75
C ASP A 488 11.82 -19.27 11.65
N GLY A 489 11.47 -18.92 12.89
CA GLY A 489 12.42 -18.39 13.88
C GLY A 489 12.91 -16.95 13.66
N GLY A 490 12.30 -16.19 12.74
CA GLY A 490 12.63 -14.79 12.45
C GLY A 490 11.66 -13.78 13.07
N SER A 491 11.82 -12.51 12.69
CA SER A 491 10.83 -11.45 13.00
C SER A 491 10.18 -10.95 11.72
N LEU A 492 8.85 -10.89 11.69
CA LEU A 492 8.06 -10.39 10.59
C LEU A 492 7.16 -9.27 11.07
N TRP A 493 7.32 -8.08 10.50
CA TRP A 493 6.46 -6.93 10.75
C TRP A 493 5.81 -6.48 9.44
N ILE A 494 4.48 -6.42 9.38
CA ILE A 494 3.72 -6.04 8.20
C ILE A 494 2.76 -4.90 8.52
N LEU A 495 2.88 -3.80 7.77
CA LEU A 495 1.93 -2.69 7.73
C LEU A 495 1.08 -2.82 6.45
N GLY A 496 -0.19 -3.18 6.61
CA GLY A 496 -1.10 -3.40 5.50
C GLY A 496 -0.78 -4.67 4.73
N TYR A 497 -1.49 -5.75 5.04
CA TYR A 497 -1.39 -7.03 4.36
C TYR A 497 -2.65 -7.27 3.54
N LYS A 498 -2.52 -7.50 2.23
CA LYS A 498 -3.60 -8.03 1.40
C LYS A 498 -3.20 -9.42 0.96
N THR A 499 -4.15 -10.34 1.00
CA THR A 499 -3.93 -11.68 0.43
C THR A 499 -5.08 -12.05 -0.49
N GLU A 500 -4.85 -12.98 -1.40
CA GLU A 500 -5.91 -13.61 -2.17
C GLU A 500 -5.87 -15.12 -2.06
N ARG A 501 -7.06 -15.72 -2.18
CA ARG A 501 -7.28 -17.17 -2.08
C ARG A 501 -7.02 -17.70 -0.67
N GLY A 502 -7.18 -19.01 -0.52
CA GLY A 502 -7.19 -19.69 0.75
C GLY A 502 -5.92 -20.49 1.03
N GLY A 503 -5.71 -20.81 2.30
CA GLY A 503 -4.56 -21.54 2.80
C GLY A 503 -4.03 -20.92 4.09
N THR A 504 -2.74 -21.07 4.39
CA THR A 504 -2.16 -20.45 5.59
C THR A 504 -1.53 -19.11 5.21
N LEU A 505 -2.18 -18.02 5.59
CA LEU A 505 -1.74 -16.66 5.26
C LEU A 505 -0.42 -16.31 5.94
N VAL A 506 -0.23 -16.77 7.17
CA VAL A 506 1.06 -16.74 7.86
C VAL A 506 1.21 -17.98 8.74
N GLU A 507 2.30 -18.72 8.52
CA GLU A 507 2.83 -19.70 9.47
C GLU A 507 4.01 -19.08 10.22
N THR A 508 3.90 -18.99 11.55
CA THR A 508 5.02 -18.56 12.40
C THR A 508 5.42 -19.71 13.32
N ARG A 509 6.69 -20.10 13.30
CA ARG A 509 7.18 -21.25 14.08
C ARG A 509 8.56 -21.04 14.68
N ASN A 510 8.95 -21.97 15.55
CA ASN A 510 10.32 -22.12 16.09
C ASN A 510 10.84 -20.83 16.77
N GLY A 511 10.01 -20.23 17.63
CA GLY A 511 10.33 -18.99 18.35
C GLY A 511 10.21 -17.71 17.51
N GLY A 512 9.73 -17.83 16.27
CA GLY A 512 9.48 -16.68 15.40
C GLY A 512 8.45 -15.72 15.99
N LYS A 513 8.53 -14.45 15.58
CA LYS A 513 7.62 -13.39 16.00
C LYS A 513 7.01 -12.71 14.78
N THR A 514 5.68 -12.68 14.70
CA THR A 514 4.98 -12.02 13.60
C THR A 514 3.99 -10.98 14.11
N GLU A 515 4.01 -9.81 13.48
CA GLU A 515 3.04 -8.76 13.70
C GLU A 515 2.41 -8.32 12.37
N VAL A 516 1.10 -8.55 12.22
CA VAL A 516 0.31 -8.12 11.04
C VAL A 516 -0.63 -6.99 11.47
N LEU A 517 -0.41 -5.81 10.92
CA LEU A 517 -1.10 -4.58 11.32
C LEU A 517 -1.92 -4.05 10.16
N GLY A 518 -3.21 -4.39 10.16
CA GLY A 518 -4.19 -3.95 9.19
C GLY A 518 -4.15 -4.70 7.85
N GLY A 519 -5.13 -4.40 7.01
CA GLY A 519 -5.42 -5.13 5.78
C GLY A 519 -6.37 -6.32 6.01
N PHE A 520 -6.53 -7.16 4.98
CA PHE A 520 -7.47 -8.27 5.01
C PHE A 520 -7.13 -9.33 3.95
N SER A 521 -7.71 -10.52 4.13
CA SER A 521 -7.72 -11.57 3.11
C SER A 521 -8.91 -11.40 2.20
N TYR A 522 -8.65 -11.25 0.90
CA TYR A 522 -9.66 -11.40 -0.11
C TYR A 522 -9.81 -12.88 -0.49
N THR A 523 -10.64 -13.61 0.27
CA THR A 523 -10.79 -15.06 0.15
C THR A 523 -11.66 -15.41 -1.06
N THR A 524 -11.05 -15.40 -2.24
CA THR A 524 -11.72 -15.68 -3.52
C THR A 524 -11.97 -17.17 -3.73
N THR A 525 -11.06 -18.04 -3.29
CA THR A 525 -11.17 -19.50 -3.36
C THR A 525 -10.57 -20.17 -2.12
N ALA A 526 -10.89 -21.45 -1.91
CA ALA A 526 -10.18 -22.37 -1.03
C ALA A 526 -10.06 -21.94 0.45
N GLY A 527 -10.97 -21.14 1.00
CA GLY A 527 -10.89 -20.65 2.39
C GLY A 527 -10.87 -21.78 3.42
N LYS A 528 -11.43 -22.95 3.08
CA LYS A 528 -11.43 -24.13 3.97
C LYS A 528 -10.15 -24.98 3.88
N LEU A 529 -9.19 -24.62 3.03
CA LEU A 529 -8.00 -25.43 2.74
C LEU A 529 -7.09 -25.63 3.97
N ALA A 530 -6.93 -24.59 4.78
CA ALA A 530 -6.07 -24.61 5.97
C ALA A 530 -6.51 -23.53 6.98
N PRO A 531 -5.99 -23.54 8.23
CA PRO A 531 -6.15 -22.42 9.14
C PRO A 531 -5.54 -21.15 8.57
N MET A 532 -6.24 -20.01 8.70
CA MET A 532 -5.79 -18.70 8.22
C MET A 532 -4.43 -18.32 8.84
N PHE A 533 -4.29 -18.46 10.16
CA PHE A 533 -3.03 -18.29 10.88
C PHE A 533 -2.60 -19.60 11.56
N VAL A 534 -1.34 -19.98 11.39
CA VAL A 534 -0.72 -21.12 12.08
C VAL A 534 0.44 -20.61 12.93
N THR A 535 0.40 -20.88 14.23
CA THR A 535 1.42 -20.46 15.20
C THR A 535 1.94 -21.67 15.96
N ILE A 536 3.22 -22.02 15.83
CA ILE A 536 3.81 -23.23 16.42
C ILE A 536 5.00 -22.86 17.28
N ASN A 537 4.84 -22.88 18.61
CA ASN A 537 5.90 -22.50 19.56
C ASN A 537 6.51 -21.14 19.19
N ALA A 538 5.66 -20.14 18.98
CA ALA A 538 6.00 -18.83 18.43
C ALA A 538 5.04 -17.75 18.97
N SER A 539 5.31 -16.49 18.63
CA SER A 539 4.45 -15.36 19.01
C SER A 539 3.87 -14.66 17.79
N VAL A 540 2.57 -14.38 17.81
CA VAL A 540 1.85 -13.66 16.76
C VAL A 540 0.91 -12.61 17.38
N TYR A 541 0.87 -11.43 16.76
CA TYR A 541 -0.24 -10.50 16.90
C TYR A 541 -0.77 -10.14 15.50
N ALA A 542 -2.07 -10.24 15.30
CA ALA A 542 -2.70 -9.84 14.05
C ALA A 542 -3.92 -8.97 14.32
N PHE A 543 -4.00 -7.84 13.62
CA PHE A 543 -5.23 -7.09 13.42
C PHE A 543 -5.53 -7.10 11.93
N PHE A 544 -6.19 -8.16 11.47
CA PHE A 544 -6.33 -8.48 10.06
C PHE A 544 -7.72 -9.04 9.76
N GLY A 545 -8.40 -8.47 8.77
CA GLY A 545 -9.76 -8.84 8.42
C GLY A 545 -9.87 -9.94 7.35
N GLU A 546 -11.10 -10.23 6.95
CA GLU A 546 -11.39 -11.07 5.80
C GLU A 546 -12.62 -10.53 5.06
N VAL A 547 -12.55 -10.55 3.75
CA VAL A 547 -13.66 -10.32 2.83
C VAL A 547 -13.79 -11.54 1.94
N CYS A 548 -15.00 -12.08 1.83
CA CYS A 548 -15.28 -13.29 1.07
C CYS A 548 -16.63 -13.19 0.37
N TYR A 549 -16.63 -13.00 -0.95
CA TYR A 549 -17.84 -13.00 -1.77
C TYR A 549 -18.12 -14.34 -2.46
N SER A 550 -17.16 -15.27 -2.44
CA SER A 550 -17.28 -16.59 -3.08
C SER A 550 -18.18 -17.57 -2.32
N GLY A 551 -18.56 -17.25 -1.07
CA GLY A 551 -19.23 -18.17 -0.17
C GLY A 551 -18.32 -19.27 0.41
N ASP A 552 -17.00 -19.18 0.20
CA ASP A 552 -16.01 -20.11 0.74
C ASP A 552 -15.04 -19.43 1.73
N PRO A 553 -15.52 -18.86 2.85
CA PRO A 553 -14.67 -18.16 3.80
C PRO A 553 -13.84 -19.14 4.62
N TYR A 554 -12.84 -18.62 5.35
CA TYR A 554 -12.06 -19.44 6.27
C TYR A 554 -12.92 -20.17 7.30
N ALA A 555 -12.78 -21.50 7.40
CA ALA A 555 -13.47 -22.28 8.43
C ALA A 555 -12.71 -22.22 9.77
N THR A 556 -11.38 -22.30 9.72
CA THR A 556 -10.49 -22.17 10.88
C THR A 556 -9.70 -20.88 10.77
N LEU A 557 -9.84 -19.98 11.74
CA LEU A 557 -9.16 -18.69 11.74
C LEU A 557 -7.75 -18.81 12.35
N ILE A 558 -7.64 -19.53 13.46
CA ILE A 558 -6.40 -19.60 14.22
C ILE A 558 -6.14 -21.06 14.57
N GLN A 559 -4.91 -21.52 14.34
CA GLN A 559 -4.36 -22.73 14.94
C GLN A 559 -3.09 -22.36 15.70
N GLU A 560 -3.08 -22.59 17.01
CA GLU A 560 -1.92 -22.35 17.86
C GLU A 560 -1.47 -23.66 18.51
N THR A 561 -0.17 -23.93 18.48
CA THR A 561 0.48 -25.06 19.14
C THR A 561 1.49 -24.54 20.16
N ARG A 562 1.35 -24.96 21.42
CA ARG A 562 2.31 -24.72 22.51
C ARG A 562 2.79 -26.05 23.09
N GLY A 563 4.09 -26.34 22.96
CA GLY A 563 4.64 -27.65 23.26
C GLY A 563 3.96 -28.72 22.40
N SER A 564 3.31 -29.68 23.04
CA SER A 564 2.54 -30.75 22.39
C SER A 564 1.03 -30.45 22.26
N GLN A 565 0.55 -29.33 22.82
CA GLN A 565 -0.88 -28.99 22.81
C GLN A 565 -1.22 -28.08 21.63
N THR A 566 -2.24 -28.45 20.85
CA THR A 566 -2.77 -27.64 19.75
C THR A 566 -4.21 -27.25 20.04
N LYS A 567 -4.55 -25.98 19.80
CA LYS A 567 -5.92 -25.46 19.85
C LYS A 567 -6.26 -24.73 18.56
N GLN A 568 -7.53 -24.76 18.21
CA GLN A 568 -8.06 -24.07 17.06
C GLN A 568 -9.19 -23.12 17.48
N ILE A 569 -9.33 -22.02 16.74
CA ILE A 569 -10.49 -21.13 16.80
C ILE A 569 -11.14 -21.17 15.42
N LYS A 570 -12.37 -21.69 15.38
CA LYS A 570 -13.18 -21.72 14.16
C LYS A 570 -13.90 -20.39 13.96
N ARG A 571 -14.36 -20.14 12.73
CA ARG A 571 -15.25 -19.02 12.46
C ARG A 571 -16.46 -19.07 13.39
N GLY A 572 -16.78 -17.93 14.02
CA GLY A 572 -17.86 -17.81 15.00
C GLY A 572 -17.43 -18.02 16.46
N GLU A 573 -16.28 -18.63 16.71
CA GLU A 573 -15.72 -18.81 18.06
C GLU A 573 -14.78 -17.67 18.48
N GLY A 574 -14.36 -16.82 17.52
CA GLY A 574 -13.46 -15.69 17.74
C GLY A 574 -13.19 -14.89 16.47
N THR A 575 -12.13 -14.09 16.48
CA THR A 575 -11.76 -13.19 15.39
C THR A 575 -10.24 -12.98 15.29
N THR A 576 -9.76 -12.51 14.14
CA THR A 576 -8.38 -12.02 13.90
C THR A 576 -8.29 -10.49 14.00
N LEU A 577 -9.34 -9.82 14.50
CA LEU A 577 -9.42 -8.37 14.75
C LEU A 577 -9.69 -8.08 16.24
N PRO A 578 -8.76 -8.41 17.16
CA PRO A 578 -7.42 -8.97 16.94
C PRO A 578 -7.24 -10.44 17.36
N TYR A 579 -6.22 -11.10 16.82
CA TYR A 579 -5.62 -12.35 17.32
C TYR A 579 -4.35 -12.03 18.11
N SER A 580 -4.20 -12.60 19.31
CA SER A 580 -2.98 -12.54 20.11
C SER A 580 -2.56 -13.93 20.61
N GLY A 581 -1.36 -14.37 20.23
CA GLY A 581 -0.74 -15.60 20.72
C GLY A 581 0.68 -15.31 21.14
N HIS A 582 0.96 -15.21 22.44
CA HIS A 582 2.32 -14.96 22.94
C HIS A 582 2.88 -16.25 23.54
N GLN A 583 4.03 -16.70 23.05
CA GLN A 583 4.74 -17.80 23.68
C GLN A 583 5.17 -17.40 25.11
N ALA A 584 4.81 -18.23 26.10
CA ALA A 584 5.25 -18.06 27.47
C ALA A 584 6.78 -18.22 27.54
N GLY A 585 7.52 -17.17 27.89
CA GLY A 585 8.98 -17.22 28.01
C GLY A 585 9.75 -15.93 27.74
N HIS A 586 9.12 -14.86 27.24
CA HIS A 586 9.75 -13.54 27.09
C HIS A 586 8.92 -12.45 27.74
N GLN A 587 8.74 -12.51 29.07
CA GLN A 587 8.51 -11.28 29.81
C GLN A 587 9.81 -10.49 29.79
N ASN A 588 9.81 -9.36 29.10
CA ASN A 588 10.76 -8.30 29.40
C ASN A 588 10.44 -7.86 30.84
N THR A 589 11.23 -8.32 31.80
CA THR A 589 11.17 -7.88 33.18
C THR A 589 11.57 -6.41 33.25
N ARG A 590 10.61 -5.51 33.08
CA ARG A 590 10.64 -4.22 33.79
C ARG A 590 9.70 -4.36 34.98
N LEU A 591 10.31 -4.70 36.11
CA LEU A 591 9.73 -4.45 37.43
C LEU A 591 9.53 -2.94 37.58
N GLY A 592 8.32 -2.52 37.97
CA GLY A 592 7.97 -1.12 38.13
C GLY A 592 6.51 -0.91 38.51
N GLU A 593 6.17 -1.33 39.73
CA GLU A 593 5.20 -0.72 40.66
C GLU A 593 3.71 -0.61 40.26
N GLY A 594 2.95 -1.61 40.74
CA GLY A 594 1.81 -1.43 41.65
C GLY A 594 0.65 -0.52 41.26
N SER A 595 -0.46 -1.12 40.81
CA SER A 595 -1.80 -0.56 41.03
C SER A 595 -2.83 -1.65 41.30
N VAL A 596 -3.56 -1.46 42.40
CA VAL A 596 -4.57 -2.30 43.07
C VAL A 596 -5.76 -2.67 42.15
N PRO A 597 -6.41 -3.84 42.29
CA PRO A 597 -7.52 -4.22 41.43
C PRO A 597 -8.82 -3.49 41.82
N GLY A 598 -9.32 -2.68 40.90
CA GLY A 598 -10.67 -2.11 40.96
C GLY A 598 -11.67 -3.06 40.32
N THR A 599 -12.65 -3.48 41.12
CA THR A 599 -13.88 -4.20 40.75
C THR A 599 -14.57 -3.59 39.52
N ARG A 600 -14.97 -4.42 38.56
CA ARG A 600 -16.02 -4.07 37.59
C ARG A 600 -17.03 -5.20 37.42
N GLU A 601 -18.27 -4.77 37.58
CA GLU A 601 -19.53 -5.49 37.45
C GLU A 601 -19.72 -6.09 36.06
N ALA A 602 -20.42 -7.21 36.04
CA ALA A 602 -20.92 -7.85 34.84
C ALA A 602 -22.04 -7.00 34.22
N CYS A 603 -21.88 -6.59 32.96
CA CYS A 603 -23.01 -6.19 32.13
C CYS A 603 -23.44 -7.40 31.28
N LEU A 604 -24.70 -7.78 31.48
CA LEU A 604 -25.41 -8.86 30.83
C LEU A 604 -25.66 -8.58 29.34
N GLY A 605 -25.91 -9.68 28.61
CA GLY A 605 -25.93 -9.78 27.16
C GLY A 605 -26.90 -8.87 26.41
N GLY A 606 -26.43 -8.42 25.24
CA GLY A 606 -27.24 -7.85 24.18
C GLY A 606 -26.98 -8.62 22.90
N SER A 607 -28.03 -9.23 22.36
CA SER A 607 -28.04 -10.02 21.12
C SER A 607 -27.67 -9.14 19.92
N ILE A 608 -26.71 -9.60 19.12
CA ILE A 608 -26.30 -8.94 17.86
C ILE A 608 -27.20 -9.46 16.73
N HIS A 609 -28.01 -8.58 16.15
CA HIS A 609 -28.65 -8.82 14.87
C HIS A 609 -27.68 -8.47 13.74
N PHE A 610 -27.33 -9.47 12.92
CA PHE A 610 -26.68 -9.25 11.63
C PHE A 610 -27.72 -8.69 10.64
N LEU A 611 -27.56 -7.44 10.21
CA LEU A 611 -28.29 -6.91 9.07
C LEU A 611 -27.62 -7.44 7.79
N TYR A 612 -28.34 -8.33 7.10
CA TYR A 612 -28.05 -8.72 5.72
C TYR A 612 -28.27 -7.52 4.80
N PHE A 613 -27.31 -7.24 3.91
CA PHE A 613 -27.51 -6.36 2.77
C PHE A 613 -28.50 -7.00 1.76
N LEU A 614 -29.24 -6.16 1.05
CA LEU A 614 -30.36 -6.54 0.17
C LEU A 614 -29.91 -7.47 -0.98
N PRO A 615 -30.66 -8.54 -1.34
CA PRO A 615 -30.17 -9.61 -2.23
C PRO A 615 -30.38 -9.38 -3.74
N GLU A 616 -30.95 -8.26 -4.17
CA GLU A 616 -31.43 -8.11 -5.57
C GLU A 616 -30.34 -7.64 -6.55
N GLU A 617 -29.37 -6.84 -6.08
CA GLU A 617 -28.29 -6.30 -6.91
C GLU A 617 -27.17 -7.34 -7.14
N ALA A 618 -26.91 -8.20 -6.15
CA ALA A 618 -25.95 -9.31 -6.25
C ALA A 618 -26.41 -10.40 -7.25
N ARG A 619 -27.72 -10.59 -7.41
CA ARG A 619 -28.28 -11.55 -8.37
C ARG A 619 -28.13 -11.06 -9.82
N LEU A 620 -28.35 -9.77 -10.07
CA LEU A 620 -28.14 -9.16 -11.38
C LEU A 620 -26.65 -9.18 -11.79
N PHE A 621 -25.73 -9.03 -10.83
CA PHE A 621 -24.29 -9.14 -11.06
C PHE A 621 -23.85 -10.59 -11.37
N ALA A 622 -24.40 -11.58 -10.64
CA ALA A 622 -24.13 -13.00 -10.90
C ALA A 622 -24.73 -13.50 -12.23
N GLU A 623 -25.90 -12.98 -12.64
CA GLU A 623 -26.50 -13.26 -13.95
C GLU A 623 -25.71 -12.60 -15.10
N ALA A 624 -25.10 -11.44 -14.88
CA ALA A 624 -24.20 -10.81 -15.85
C ALA A 624 -22.91 -11.64 -16.05
N LEU A 625 -22.28 -12.12 -14.96
CA LEU A 625 -21.07 -12.96 -15.04
C LEU A 625 -21.31 -14.29 -15.77
N LYS A 626 -22.49 -14.88 -15.67
CA LYS A 626 -22.84 -16.10 -16.43
C LYS A 626 -22.99 -15.87 -17.94
N ARG A 627 -23.33 -14.66 -18.38
CA ARG A 627 -23.46 -14.35 -19.82
C ARG A 627 -22.11 -14.09 -20.52
N PHE A 628 -21.05 -13.77 -19.78
CA PHE A 628 -19.71 -13.53 -20.34
C PHE A 628 -18.81 -14.78 -20.37
N GLY A 629 -19.22 -15.88 -19.73
CA GLY A 629 -18.43 -17.13 -19.63
C GLY A 629 -18.21 -17.90 -20.94
N HIS A 630 -18.74 -17.45 -22.08
CA HIS A 630 -18.61 -18.14 -23.37
C HIS A 630 -17.79 -17.43 -24.45
N LEU A 631 -17.02 -16.38 -24.10
CA LEU A 631 -16.11 -15.70 -25.04
C LEU A 631 -14.62 -15.78 -24.65
N GLY A 632 -14.26 -16.66 -23.72
CA GLY A 632 -12.95 -16.67 -23.06
C GLY A 632 -11.80 -17.42 -23.75
N GLU A 633 -12.00 -18.10 -24.87
CA GLU A 633 -10.93 -18.95 -25.46
C GLU A 633 -10.28 -18.43 -26.76
N GLU A 634 -10.81 -17.42 -27.44
CA GLU A 634 -10.23 -16.94 -28.72
C GLU A 634 -9.46 -15.60 -28.64
N VAL A 635 -9.40 -14.94 -27.47
CA VAL A 635 -8.69 -13.65 -27.33
C VAL A 635 -7.24 -13.81 -26.81
N TRP A 636 -6.83 -15.02 -26.40
CA TRP A 636 -5.49 -15.27 -25.83
C TRP A 636 -4.38 -15.54 -26.87
N ARG A 637 -4.56 -15.18 -28.15
CA ARG A 637 -3.57 -15.45 -29.23
C ARG A 637 -3.10 -14.24 -30.06
N LEU A 638 -3.32 -13.02 -29.59
CA LEU A 638 -2.67 -11.80 -30.08
C LEU A 638 -2.00 -11.09 -28.90
#